data_AF-A0ABC8WSI0-F1
#
_entry.id   AF-A0ABC8WSI0-F1
#
_cell.length_a   1.000
_cell.length_b   1.000
_cell.length_c   1.000
_cell.angle_alpha   90.00
_cell.angle_beta   90.00
_cell.angle_gamma   90.00
#
_symmetry.space_group_name_H-M   'P 1'
#
loop_
_entity.id
_entity.type
_entity.pdbx_description
1 polymer ?
#
loop_
_entity_poly.entity_id
_entity_poly.type
_entity_poly.pdbx_seq_one_letter_code
_entity_poly.pdbx_strand_id
1 'polypeptide(L)'
;MLLRSSQTLMKKKVFSWIRKLPFCKCQQALENAIGLGTAGKLYATVDIDKARVGRTRMLDPVHSPRWNESFRIYCAHDASNVIFTVKSDNPIGATLIGRAYLPTRDVAGGRKVERWLDICDEKRVPLEGGDKIHVQLQFTDVAADPAGRWGAGLGGGAGAEYAGVPRTFYEQRRGCRVRLYQDAHVADGFAPRVTLAGGRTYEPRRCWEDVFEAINNARKMVYIAGWSVNTDVRLLRDPRRASSPETLGQLLIRKADEGVAVLLLVWDDRTSGGLGPIKRDGLMATHDEDTAAFFRGTRVRCVLCPRNPDKDRSYVQDVETATMFTHHQKTVVVDGAGGGLVSFLGGIDLCDGRYDTGEHPLFRTLGTTHNKDFHQPNFPGASIRKGGPREPWHDVHCRVEGPAAWDVLDNFEQRWRKQGAGDNLLVTLDGAREAATDPESWNVQVFRSIDGGAAAGFPENPDEAARRGLVSGKDHVIERSIQDAYIHAIRRARDFIYIENQYFLGSSYAWNQNDGVAVESINALHLVPKELSLKIASKVEAGERFAVYVVVPMWPEGVPESGSVQAILDWQRRTMEMMYRDVSLAIQAKGIQGVDPRDYLTFFCLGNREAPSPGEYVPPERPEPDTDYERAQQARRFMIYVHAKTMIVDDEYIIVGSANINQRSMDGGRDTEIAMGAYQPSHVATRNRPARGEVHGFRVALWQEHLGQAASAAAGDLLLRPSSLACVRRMNQVAQQHWDMFASDTFQGDLPGHLMAYPIVVGDQGKITGFTSEFPDTKAKVIGGKSNVLPPILTT
;
A
#
# COMPACT_ATOMS: atom_id res chain seq x y z
N MET A 1 -8.17 18.75 -51.91
CA MET A 1 -8.45 19.70 -50.80
C MET A 1 -9.95 20.05 -50.70
N LEU A 2 -10.88 19.08 -50.80
CA LEU A 2 -12.34 19.37 -50.78
C LEU A 2 -13.21 18.25 -50.15
N LEU A 3 -12.67 17.43 -49.24
CA LEU A 3 -13.44 16.34 -48.58
C LEU A 3 -13.30 16.27 -47.05
N ARG A 4 -12.70 17.28 -46.39
CA ARG A 4 -12.53 17.30 -44.91
C ARG A 4 -13.45 18.26 -44.15
N SER A 5 -14.35 18.99 -44.81
CA SER A 5 -15.19 20.02 -44.15
C SER A 5 -16.65 19.62 -43.86
N SER A 6 -17.19 18.55 -44.46
CA SER A 6 -18.62 18.19 -44.24
C SER A 6 -18.86 17.32 -43.00
N GLN A 7 -17.93 16.43 -42.62
CA GLN A 7 -18.08 15.57 -41.44
C GLN A 7 -18.02 16.35 -40.11
N THR A 8 -17.24 17.42 -40.03
CA THR A 8 -17.11 18.27 -38.83
C THR A 8 -18.33 19.17 -38.64
N LEU A 9 -19.00 19.56 -39.74
CA LEU A 9 -20.20 20.39 -39.71
C LEU A 9 -21.46 19.57 -39.39
N MET A 10 -21.55 18.31 -39.84
CA MET A 10 -22.61 17.37 -39.44
C MET A 10 -22.51 16.99 -37.96
N LYS A 11 -21.30 16.75 -37.42
CA LYS A 11 -21.11 16.49 -35.98
C LYS A 11 -21.60 17.65 -35.10
N LYS A 12 -21.35 18.92 -35.48
CA LYS A 12 -21.84 20.06 -34.69
C LYS A 12 -23.36 20.26 -34.76
N LYS A 13 -24.01 19.94 -35.88
CA LYS A 13 -25.47 20.09 -36.04
C LYS A 13 -26.29 18.97 -35.39
N VAL A 14 -25.81 17.71 -35.43
CA VAL A 14 -26.49 16.57 -34.79
C VAL A 14 -26.47 16.69 -33.26
N PHE A 15 -25.35 17.10 -32.66
CA PHE A 15 -25.24 17.30 -31.21
C PHE A 15 -26.01 18.54 -30.68
N SER A 16 -26.24 19.55 -31.54
CA SER A 16 -27.03 20.74 -31.17
C SER A 16 -28.53 20.43 -31.04
N TRP A 17 -29.04 19.41 -31.72
CA TRP A 17 -30.48 19.08 -31.73
C TRP A 17 -30.84 18.06 -30.65
N ILE A 18 -29.91 17.18 -30.28
CA ILE A 18 -30.04 16.23 -29.17
C ILE A 18 -30.30 16.96 -27.83
N ARG A 19 -29.76 18.17 -27.63
CA ARG A 19 -29.96 18.97 -26.41
C ARG A 19 -31.41 19.45 -26.16
N LYS A 20 -32.33 19.28 -27.11
CA LYS A 20 -33.71 19.80 -27.07
C LYS A 20 -34.79 18.75 -26.80
N LEU A 21 -34.40 17.54 -26.40
CA LEU A 21 -35.29 16.40 -26.26
C LEU A 21 -35.35 15.91 -24.80
N PRO A 22 -36.54 15.57 -24.26
CA PRO A 22 -36.65 14.92 -22.95
C PRO A 22 -35.85 13.60 -22.93
N PHE A 23 -35.34 13.22 -21.75
CA PHE A 23 -34.39 12.14 -21.46
C PHE A 23 -34.47 10.92 -22.39
N CYS A 24 -35.68 10.37 -22.59
CA CYS A 24 -35.90 9.15 -23.38
C CYS A 24 -35.68 9.32 -24.90
N LYS A 25 -35.86 10.53 -25.46
CA LYS A 25 -35.72 10.80 -26.89
C LYS A 25 -34.29 11.16 -27.31
N CYS A 26 -33.44 11.61 -26.37
CA CYS A 26 -32.00 11.74 -26.61
C CYS A 26 -31.38 10.40 -26.96
N GLN A 27 -31.77 9.35 -26.23
CA GLN A 27 -31.24 8.01 -26.40
C GLN A 27 -31.73 7.36 -27.70
N GLN A 28 -33.02 7.50 -28.03
CA GLN A 28 -33.58 7.00 -29.28
C GLN A 28 -33.00 7.72 -30.52
N ALA A 29 -32.71 9.02 -30.41
CA ALA A 29 -32.02 9.79 -31.45
C ALA A 29 -30.54 9.41 -31.58
N LEU A 30 -29.88 9.06 -30.47
CA LEU A 30 -28.50 8.55 -30.43
C LEU A 30 -28.42 7.13 -31.02
N GLU A 31 -29.37 6.25 -30.69
CA GLU A 31 -29.54 4.89 -31.24
C GLU A 31 -29.76 4.93 -32.77
N ASN A 32 -30.63 5.83 -33.24
CA ASN A 32 -30.91 6.02 -34.67
C ASN A 32 -29.75 6.67 -35.45
N ALA A 33 -28.88 7.44 -34.79
CA ALA A 33 -27.74 8.10 -35.43
C ALA A 33 -26.49 7.21 -35.57
N ILE A 34 -26.33 6.18 -34.73
CA ILE A 34 -25.10 5.36 -34.65
C ILE A 34 -25.31 3.93 -35.19
N GLY A 35 -26.55 3.47 -35.40
CA GLY A 35 -26.84 2.22 -36.12
C GLY A 35 -26.39 0.93 -35.42
N LEU A 36 -26.11 0.97 -34.12
CA LEU A 36 -25.68 -0.17 -33.30
C LEU A 36 -26.66 -0.30 -32.12
N GLY A 37 -27.65 -1.19 -32.23
CA GLY A 37 -28.79 -1.32 -31.31
C GLY A 37 -28.47 -1.85 -29.90
N THR A 38 -27.62 -1.17 -29.13
CA THR A 38 -27.50 -1.40 -27.68
C THR A 38 -27.63 -0.08 -26.92
N ALA A 39 -28.70 0.02 -26.14
CA ALA A 39 -29.03 1.10 -25.24
C ALA A 39 -27.93 1.28 -24.16
N GLY A 40 -27.43 2.51 -23.96
CA GLY A 40 -26.33 2.81 -23.02
C GLY A 40 -26.72 2.67 -21.54
N LYS A 41 -25.83 2.18 -20.69
CA LYS A 41 -26.11 1.98 -19.25
C LYS A 41 -25.95 3.27 -18.44
N LEU A 42 -26.88 3.55 -17.53
CA LEU A 42 -26.90 4.76 -16.72
C LEU A 42 -26.20 4.58 -15.38
N TYR A 43 -25.41 5.58 -14.98
CA TYR A 43 -24.84 5.65 -13.63
C TYR A 43 -24.66 7.10 -13.18
N ALA A 44 -24.54 7.29 -11.87
CA ALA A 44 -24.21 8.57 -11.26
C ALA A 44 -22.86 8.50 -10.55
N THR A 45 -22.15 9.62 -10.51
CA THR A 45 -20.90 9.76 -9.76
C THR A 45 -21.00 10.88 -8.76
N VAL A 46 -20.33 10.72 -7.62
CA VAL A 46 -20.21 11.74 -6.59
C VAL A 46 -18.78 12.27 -6.62
N ASP A 47 -18.65 13.57 -6.81
CA ASP A 47 -17.40 14.30 -6.83
C ASP A 47 -17.42 15.36 -5.71
N ILE A 48 -16.33 15.50 -4.96
CA ILE A 48 -16.12 16.63 -4.04
C ILE A 48 -15.28 17.65 -4.80
N ASP A 49 -15.96 18.70 -5.28
CA ASP A 49 -15.53 19.54 -6.40
C ASP A 49 -14.94 18.72 -7.56
N LYS A 50 -13.61 18.60 -7.63
CA LYS A 50 -12.92 17.95 -8.74
C LYS A 50 -12.47 16.51 -8.43
N ALA A 51 -12.60 16.06 -7.18
CA ALA A 51 -12.14 14.75 -6.74
C ALA A 51 -13.28 13.72 -6.77
N ARG A 52 -13.13 12.65 -7.54
CA ARG A 52 -14.08 11.52 -7.56
C ARG A 52 -14.02 10.78 -6.22
N VAL A 53 -15.17 10.65 -5.57
CA VAL A 53 -15.27 9.97 -4.26
C VAL A 53 -16.24 8.80 -4.22
N GLY A 54 -17.10 8.66 -5.23
CA GLY A 54 -18.01 7.52 -5.33
C GLY A 54 -18.68 7.43 -6.70
N ARG A 55 -19.25 6.27 -6.98
CA ARG A 55 -20.06 6.01 -8.17
C ARG A 55 -21.12 4.97 -7.83
N THR A 56 -22.26 5.04 -8.49
CA THR A 56 -23.29 4.02 -8.40
C THR A 56 -23.00 2.85 -9.32
N ARG A 57 -23.73 1.75 -9.15
CA ARG A 57 -23.80 0.69 -10.16
C ARG A 57 -24.40 1.20 -11.47
N MET A 58 -24.13 0.44 -12.54
CA MET A 58 -24.73 0.66 -13.84
C MET A 58 -26.14 0.07 -13.89
N LEU A 59 -27.11 0.85 -14.38
CA LEU A 59 -28.49 0.42 -14.62
C LEU A 59 -28.80 0.43 -16.11
N ASP A 60 -29.71 -0.45 -16.53
CA ASP A 60 -30.27 -0.34 -17.86
C ASP A 60 -31.05 0.98 -18.01
N PRO A 61 -31.05 1.57 -19.21
CA PRO A 61 -31.65 2.88 -19.42
C PRO A 61 -33.16 2.83 -19.24
N VAL A 62 -33.64 3.54 -18.22
CA VAL A 62 -35.05 3.73 -17.93
C VAL A 62 -35.31 5.21 -17.66
N HIS A 63 -36.55 5.67 -17.84
CA HIS A 63 -36.92 7.08 -17.69
C HIS A 63 -36.64 7.63 -16.28
N SER A 64 -36.77 6.80 -15.25
CA SER A 64 -36.60 7.20 -13.84
C SER A 64 -35.68 6.21 -13.13
N PRO A 65 -34.35 6.27 -13.38
CA PRO A 65 -33.40 5.32 -12.82
C PRO A 65 -33.39 5.46 -11.28
N ARG A 66 -33.48 4.31 -10.59
CA ARG A 66 -33.43 4.24 -9.13
C ARG A 66 -32.26 3.38 -8.71
N TRP A 67 -31.14 4.02 -8.37
CA TRP A 67 -29.99 3.31 -7.82
C TRP A 67 -30.26 2.83 -6.39
N ASN A 68 -30.84 3.71 -5.56
CA ASN A 68 -31.05 3.52 -4.12
C ASN A 68 -29.77 3.07 -3.41
N GLU A 69 -28.65 3.70 -3.73
CA GLU A 69 -27.34 3.34 -3.18
C GLU A 69 -26.90 4.33 -2.11
N SER A 70 -26.31 3.78 -1.05
CA SER A 70 -25.78 4.53 0.09
C SER A 70 -24.25 4.45 0.11
N PHE A 71 -23.60 5.58 0.38
CA PHE A 71 -22.15 5.68 0.46
C PHE A 71 -21.72 6.19 1.84
N ARG A 72 -20.65 5.61 2.41
CA ARG A 72 -19.86 6.26 3.47
C ARG A 72 -18.58 6.77 2.83
N ILE A 73 -18.51 8.08 2.60
CA ILE A 73 -17.39 8.71 1.92
C ILE A 73 -16.46 9.34 2.96
N TYR A 74 -15.22 8.89 3.01
CA TYR A 74 -14.17 9.59 3.75
C TYR A 74 -13.76 10.84 2.99
N CYS A 75 -13.67 11.96 3.70
CA CYS A 75 -13.42 13.28 3.12
C CYS A 75 -12.21 13.92 3.79
N ALA A 76 -11.32 14.48 2.97
CA ALA A 76 -10.18 15.30 3.39
C ALA A 76 -9.92 16.40 2.33
N HIS A 77 -10.98 17.02 1.84
CA HIS A 77 -10.98 17.89 0.66
C HIS A 77 -11.35 19.33 1.04
N ASP A 78 -10.70 20.30 0.42
CA ASP A 78 -11.24 21.66 0.33
C ASP A 78 -12.23 21.70 -0.85
N ALA A 79 -13.48 22.09 -0.60
CA ALA A 79 -14.50 22.08 -1.63
C ALA A 79 -15.67 23.05 -1.38
N SER A 80 -16.15 23.61 -2.48
CA SER A 80 -17.33 24.48 -2.54
C SER A 80 -18.62 23.69 -2.81
N ASN A 81 -18.56 22.58 -3.55
CA ASN A 81 -19.73 21.77 -3.90
C ASN A 81 -19.47 20.27 -3.78
N VAL A 82 -20.52 19.54 -3.40
CA VAL A 82 -20.68 18.13 -3.75
C VAL A 82 -21.41 18.07 -5.08
N ILE A 83 -20.81 17.42 -6.07
CA ILE A 83 -21.28 17.39 -7.45
C ILE A 83 -21.74 15.97 -7.79
N PHE A 84 -22.94 15.86 -8.34
CA PHE A 84 -23.51 14.60 -8.82
C PHE A 84 -23.50 14.64 -10.35
N THR A 85 -22.75 13.74 -10.98
CA THR A 85 -22.66 13.68 -12.44
C THR A 85 -23.39 12.45 -12.94
N VAL A 86 -24.41 12.63 -13.78
CA VAL A 86 -25.14 11.52 -14.44
C VAL A 86 -24.53 11.27 -15.81
N LYS A 87 -24.25 10.00 -16.12
CA LYS A 87 -23.60 9.56 -17.35
C LYS A 87 -24.30 8.35 -17.93
N SER A 88 -24.20 8.20 -19.26
CA SER A 88 -24.58 7.00 -19.99
C SER A 88 -23.33 6.34 -20.56
N ASP A 89 -23.02 5.12 -20.16
CA ASP A 89 -21.90 4.34 -20.68
C ASP A 89 -22.34 3.51 -21.87
N ASN A 90 -21.71 3.77 -23.01
CA ASN A 90 -22.00 3.10 -24.28
C ASN A 90 -20.73 2.39 -24.76
N PRO A 91 -20.81 1.41 -25.68
CA PRO A 91 -19.62 0.71 -26.18
C PRO A 91 -18.51 1.60 -26.77
N ILE A 92 -18.86 2.83 -27.18
CA ILE A 92 -17.94 3.82 -27.77
C ILE A 92 -17.34 4.76 -26.70
N GLY A 93 -17.88 4.77 -25.48
CA GLY A 93 -17.44 5.56 -24.35
C GLY A 93 -18.59 6.26 -23.61
N ALA A 94 -18.29 6.70 -22.38
CA ALA A 94 -19.25 7.38 -21.54
C ALA A 94 -19.63 8.77 -22.07
N THR A 95 -20.93 9.02 -22.17
CA THR A 95 -21.53 10.31 -22.53
C THR A 95 -22.03 11.01 -21.26
N LEU A 96 -21.64 12.28 -21.07
CA LEU A 96 -22.15 13.12 -19.99
C LEU A 96 -23.62 13.51 -20.29
N ILE A 97 -24.52 13.23 -19.34
CA ILE A 97 -25.90 13.70 -19.41
C ILE A 97 -26.01 15.08 -18.77
N GLY A 98 -25.54 15.23 -17.53
CA GLY A 98 -25.56 16.50 -16.82
C GLY A 98 -25.00 16.41 -15.41
N ARG A 99 -24.98 17.54 -14.72
CA ARG A 99 -24.45 17.68 -13.35
C ARG A 99 -25.43 18.42 -12.44
N ALA A 100 -25.57 17.93 -11.21
CA ALA A 100 -26.26 18.63 -10.14
C ALA A 100 -25.27 19.04 -9.04
N TYR A 101 -25.55 20.15 -8.36
CA TYR A 101 -24.61 20.78 -7.43
C TYR A 101 -25.28 21.02 -6.08
N LEU A 102 -24.65 20.52 -5.01
CA LEU A 102 -25.03 20.81 -3.63
C LEU A 102 -23.89 21.61 -2.96
N PRO A 103 -24.12 22.88 -2.57
CA PRO A 103 -23.11 23.66 -1.87
C PRO A 103 -22.66 22.98 -0.56
N THR A 104 -21.35 22.89 -0.30
CA THR A 104 -20.82 22.24 0.91
C THR A 104 -21.27 22.93 2.19
N ARG A 105 -21.45 24.26 2.17
CA ARG A 105 -22.01 25.04 3.29
C ARG A 105 -23.37 24.54 3.79
N ASP A 106 -24.16 23.88 2.93
CA ASP A 106 -25.48 23.39 3.28
C ASP A 106 -25.41 22.11 4.14
N VAL A 107 -24.33 21.34 4.01
CA VAL A 107 -24.08 20.10 4.78
C VAL A 107 -23.02 20.29 5.88
N ALA A 108 -22.18 21.32 5.80
CA ALA A 108 -21.05 21.55 6.72
C ALA A 108 -21.46 21.62 8.20
N GLY A 109 -22.67 22.08 8.51
CA GLY A 109 -23.20 22.12 9.87
C GLY A 109 -23.65 20.76 10.43
N GLY A 110 -23.39 19.65 9.74
CA GLY A 110 -23.67 18.28 10.20
C GLY A 110 -25.14 17.84 10.14
N ARG A 111 -26.04 18.73 9.72
CA ARG A 111 -27.46 18.42 9.53
C ARG A 111 -27.67 17.57 8.29
N LYS A 112 -28.62 16.65 8.38
CA LYS A 112 -29.08 15.86 7.25
C LYS A 112 -29.77 16.77 6.23
N VAL A 113 -29.34 16.68 4.97
CA VAL A 113 -29.92 17.40 3.83
C VAL A 113 -30.54 16.38 2.89
N GLU A 114 -31.78 16.64 2.48
CA GLU A 114 -32.52 15.83 1.51
C GLU A 114 -33.18 16.75 0.50
N ARG A 115 -32.82 16.62 -0.78
CA ARG A 115 -33.22 17.56 -1.84
C ARG A 115 -33.35 16.89 -3.20
N TRP A 116 -34.26 17.45 -3.99
CA TRP A 116 -34.24 17.31 -5.45
C TRP A 116 -33.42 18.45 -6.03
N LEU A 117 -32.36 18.11 -6.74
CA LEU A 117 -31.45 19.05 -7.38
C LEU A 117 -31.66 19.01 -8.90
N ASP A 118 -31.74 20.18 -9.53
CA ASP A 118 -31.84 20.26 -10.99
C ASP A 118 -30.56 19.74 -11.64
N ILE A 119 -30.70 18.85 -12.61
CA ILE A 119 -29.59 18.40 -13.45
C ILE A 119 -29.37 19.49 -14.50
N CYS A 120 -28.13 19.98 -14.55
CA CYS A 120 -27.75 21.09 -15.40
C CYS A 120 -26.76 20.67 -16.48
N ASP A 121 -26.71 21.46 -17.56
CA ASP A 121 -25.68 21.37 -18.58
C ASP A 121 -24.31 21.92 -18.09
N GLU A 122 -23.32 21.96 -18.99
CA GLU A 122 -21.98 22.49 -18.69
C GLU A 122 -21.97 23.98 -18.34
N LYS A 123 -23.01 24.73 -18.71
CA LYS A 123 -23.18 26.16 -18.39
C LYS A 123 -23.97 26.39 -17.10
N ARG A 124 -24.27 25.32 -16.35
CA ARG A 124 -25.11 25.34 -15.14
C ARG A 124 -26.54 25.82 -15.40
N VAL A 125 -27.04 25.61 -16.61
CA VAL A 125 -28.45 25.83 -16.94
C VAL A 125 -29.20 24.51 -16.76
N PRO A 126 -30.35 24.47 -16.04
CA PRO A 126 -31.17 23.27 -15.96
C PRO A 126 -31.49 22.69 -17.34
N LEU A 127 -31.43 21.37 -17.48
CA LEU A 127 -31.77 20.71 -18.74
C LEU A 127 -33.23 21.03 -19.14
N GLU A 128 -33.50 21.19 -20.44
CA GLU A 128 -34.83 21.55 -20.96
C GLU A 128 -35.93 20.56 -20.54
N GLY A 129 -35.57 19.29 -20.25
CA GLY A 129 -36.48 18.26 -19.76
C GLY A 129 -36.93 18.45 -18.30
N GLY A 130 -36.34 19.38 -17.55
CA GLY A 130 -36.62 19.57 -16.12
C GLY A 130 -36.11 18.43 -15.25
N ASP A 131 -35.12 17.68 -15.72
CA ASP A 131 -34.56 16.50 -15.06
C ASP A 131 -33.95 16.86 -13.70
N LYS A 132 -34.24 16.05 -12.67
CA LYS A 132 -33.74 16.25 -11.31
C LYS A 132 -33.15 14.96 -10.74
N ILE A 133 -32.21 15.11 -9.81
CA ILE A 133 -31.69 14.00 -9.00
C ILE A 133 -32.08 14.19 -7.54
N HIS A 134 -32.59 13.13 -6.92
CA HIS A 134 -32.87 13.10 -5.49
C HIS A 134 -31.65 12.60 -4.72
N VAL A 135 -31.18 13.38 -3.75
CA VAL A 135 -30.00 13.04 -2.95
C VAL A 135 -30.25 13.30 -1.47
N GLN A 136 -29.62 12.47 -0.63
CA GLN A 136 -29.64 12.60 0.81
C GLN A 136 -28.20 12.55 1.34
N LEU A 137 -27.78 13.58 2.10
CA LEU A 137 -26.41 13.74 2.57
C LEU A 137 -26.38 14.16 4.03
N GLN A 138 -25.39 13.65 4.76
CA GLN A 138 -25.02 14.13 6.08
C GLN A 138 -23.49 14.12 6.17
N PHE A 139 -22.91 15.26 6.52
CA PHE A 139 -21.50 15.35 6.83
C PHE A 139 -21.30 15.09 8.32
N THR A 140 -20.28 14.32 8.68
CA THR A 140 -19.88 14.10 10.06
C THR A 140 -18.43 14.55 10.20
N ASP A 141 -18.21 15.58 11.00
CA ASP A 141 -16.87 16.02 11.34
C ASP A 141 -16.11 14.91 12.07
N VAL A 142 -14.79 14.82 11.86
CA VAL A 142 -13.96 13.77 12.44
C VAL A 142 -14.02 13.73 13.96
N ALA A 143 -14.13 14.88 14.63
CA ALA A 143 -14.25 14.97 16.09
C ALA A 143 -15.63 14.50 16.59
N ALA A 144 -16.65 14.51 15.72
CA ALA A 144 -18.00 14.09 16.03
C ALA A 144 -18.30 12.64 15.61
N ASP A 145 -17.42 11.95 14.88
CA ASP A 145 -17.62 10.56 14.46
C ASP A 145 -17.56 9.63 15.69
N PRO A 146 -18.68 9.01 16.10
CA PRO A 146 -18.72 8.15 17.29
C PRO A 146 -17.81 6.92 17.16
N ALA A 147 -17.52 6.48 15.93
CA ALA A 147 -16.61 5.37 15.65
C ALA A 147 -15.16 5.83 15.42
N GLY A 148 -14.94 7.12 15.16
CA GLY A 148 -13.65 7.64 14.70
C GLY A 148 -12.59 7.80 15.78
N ARG A 149 -12.98 7.84 17.07
CA ARG A 149 -12.08 8.00 18.24
C ARG A 149 -11.02 9.08 18.03
N TRP A 150 -11.42 10.21 17.42
CA TRP A 150 -10.50 11.23 16.93
C TRP A 150 -9.52 11.69 18.01
N GLY A 151 -8.23 11.48 17.75
CA GLY A 151 -7.15 11.89 18.65
C GLY A 151 -7.10 11.19 20.02
N ALA A 152 -7.91 10.15 20.25
CA ALA A 152 -8.07 9.51 21.55
C ALA A 152 -7.24 8.21 21.69
N GLY A 153 -6.70 7.68 20.61
CA GLY A 153 -6.14 6.33 20.55
C GLY A 153 -7.20 5.25 20.80
N LEU A 154 -6.74 4.02 21.04
CA LEU A 154 -7.59 2.88 21.42
C LEU A 154 -8.05 2.98 22.88
N GLY A 155 -7.19 3.50 23.77
CA GLY A 155 -7.47 3.62 25.21
C GLY A 155 -8.34 4.80 25.64
N GLY A 156 -8.62 5.78 24.76
CA GLY A 156 -9.29 7.04 25.13
C GLY A 156 -10.82 7.09 24.96
N GLY A 157 -11.49 5.97 24.67
CA GLY A 157 -12.96 5.91 24.60
C GLY A 157 -13.63 6.02 25.96
N ALA A 158 -14.89 6.47 26.02
CA ALA A 158 -15.71 6.59 27.23
C ALA A 158 -16.07 5.22 27.86
N GLY A 159 -15.07 4.43 28.27
CA GLY A 159 -15.21 3.10 28.86
C GLY A 159 -15.57 1.96 27.90
N ALA A 160 -15.94 2.25 26.65
CA ALA A 160 -16.28 1.23 25.66
C ALA A 160 -15.03 0.63 24.99
N GLU A 161 -14.99 -0.70 24.90
CA GLU A 161 -13.96 -1.43 24.16
C GLU A 161 -13.97 -1.06 22.66
N TYR A 162 -12.81 -1.11 22.00
CA TYR A 162 -12.71 -0.81 20.56
C TYR A 162 -13.32 -1.93 19.72
N ALA A 163 -14.35 -1.59 18.94
CA ALA A 163 -15.15 -2.54 18.16
C ALA A 163 -14.50 -2.95 16.82
N GLY A 164 -13.35 -2.36 16.45
CA GLY A 164 -12.76 -2.52 15.13
C GLY A 164 -13.11 -1.38 14.18
N VAL A 165 -12.49 -1.39 13.00
CA VAL A 165 -12.80 -0.48 11.90
C VAL A 165 -14.21 -0.82 11.40
N PRO A 166 -15.15 0.14 11.34
CA PRO A 166 -16.53 -0.13 10.98
C PRO A 166 -16.68 -0.32 9.47
N ARG A 167 -17.73 -1.05 9.06
CA ARG A 167 -18.11 -1.27 7.66
C ARG A 167 -16.96 -1.85 6.83
N THR A 168 -16.47 -3.01 7.23
CA THR A 168 -15.49 -3.78 6.48
C THR A 168 -16.04 -5.17 6.22
N PHE A 169 -15.49 -5.88 5.24
CA PHE A 169 -15.96 -7.23 4.91
C PHE A 169 -15.69 -8.23 6.05
N TYR A 170 -14.49 -8.17 6.63
CA TYR A 170 -14.15 -8.90 7.85
C TYR A 170 -14.26 -8.01 9.08
N GLU A 171 -14.91 -8.53 10.11
CA GLU A 171 -15.03 -7.88 11.42
C GLU A 171 -13.78 -8.14 12.27
N GLN A 172 -13.60 -7.36 13.33
CA GLN A 172 -12.51 -7.59 14.29
C GLN A 172 -12.71 -8.92 15.03
N ARG A 173 -11.67 -9.72 15.07
CA ARG A 173 -11.57 -10.99 15.80
C ARG A 173 -10.85 -10.77 17.13
N ARG A 174 -11.26 -11.55 18.15
CA ARG A 174 -10.68 -11.53 19.49
C ARG A 174 -10.02 -12.87 19.80
N GLY A 175 -9.14 -12.89 20.81
CA GLY A 175 -8.45 -14.12 21.22
C GLY A 175 -7.43 -14.60 20.19
N CYS A 176 -6.93 -13.71 19.34
CA CYS A 176 -5.89 -14.04 18.37
C CYS A 176 -4.51 -14.03 19.02
N ARG A 177 -3.51 -14.59 18.31
CA ARG A 177 -2.10 -14.31 18.57
C ARG A 177 -1.44 -13.77 17.31
N VAL A 178 -0.53 -12.82 17.48
CA VAL A 178 0.25 -12.25 16.41
C VAL A 178 1.73 -12.40 16.75
N ARG A 179 2.53 -12.87 15.78
CA ARG A 179 3.99 -12.71 15.79
C ARG A 179 4.37 -11.72 14.71
N LEU A 180 5.16 -10.71 15.08
CA LEU A 180 5.69 -9.71 14.18
C LEU A 180 7.10 -10.14 13.76
N TYR A 181 7.39 -10.05 12.46
CA TYR A 181 8.68 -10.38 11.90
C TYR A 181 9.34 -9.13 11.32
N GLN A 182 10.57 -8.92 11.74
CA GLN A 182 11.53 -7.99 11.19
C GLN A 182 12.42 -8.82 10.27
N ASP A 183 12.38 -8.51 8.98
CA ASP A 183 13.02 -9.25 7.90
C ASP A 183 12.59 -10.72 7.77
N ALA A 184 13.21 -11.41 6.81
CA ALA A 184 13.03 -12.85 6.62
C ALA A 184 13.66 -13.65 7.77
N HIS A 185 14.76 -13.15 8.34
CA HIS A 185 15.50 -13.82 9.41
C HIS A 185 16.12 -12.82 10.38
N VAL A 186 16.32 -13.24 11.63
CA VAL A 186 17.01 -12.45 12.66
C VAL A 186 18.13 -13.30 13.27
N ALA A 187 19.36 -12.80 13.18
CA ALA A 187 20.52 -13.47 13.74
C ALA A 187 20.47 -13.55 15.27
N ASP A 188 20.98 -14.63 15.88
CA ASP A 188 21.02 -14.79 17.35
C ASP A 188 21.79 -13.66 18.08
N GLY A 189 22.73 -13.00 17.39
CA GLY A 189 23.47 -11.87 17.94
C GLY A 189 22.66 -10.58 18.09
N PHE A 190 21.54 -10.46 17.38
CA PHE A 190 20.63 -9.31 17.51
C PHE A 190 19.68 -9.55 18.70
N ALA A 191 20.03 -8.95 19.84
CA ALA A 191 19.27 -9.03 21.08
C ALA A 191 18.79 -7.63 21.50
N PRO A 192 17.68 -7.13 20.93
CA PRO A 192 17.16 -5.82 21.28
C PRO A 192 16.81 -5.78 22.76
N ARG A 193 17.41 -4.86 23.51
CA ARG A 193 17.20 -4.72 24.95
C ARG A 193 15.96 -3.88 25.21
N VAL A 194 14.79 -4.49 25.09
CA VAL A 194 13.50 -3.81 25.27
C VAL A 194 12.67 -4.53 26.33
N THR A 195 12.30 -3.80 27.38
CA THR A 195 11.46 -4.32 28.46
C THR A 195 9.99 -4.04 28.15
N LEU A 196 9.20 -5.11 28.09
CA LEU A 196 7.76 -5.08 27.93
C LEU A 196 7.04 -4.90 29.28
N ALA A 197 5.75 -4.59 29.23
CA ALA A 197 4.89 -4.66 30.41
C ALA A 197 4.94 -6.08 31.02
N GLY A 198 4.98 -6.15 32.35
CA GLY A 198 5.19 -7.41 33.07
C GLY A 198 6.66 -7.83 33.22
N GLY A 199 7.62 -7.01 32.75
CA GLY A 199 9.05 -7.21 33.00
C GLY A 199 9.75 -8.20 32.06
N ARG A 200 9.02 -8.76 31.07
CA ARG A 200 9.60 -9.62 30.04
C ARG A 200 10.45 -8.81 29.06
N THR A 201 11.47 -9.42 28.48
CA THR A 201 12.23 -8.83 27.36
C THR A 201 11.54 -9.15 26.05
N TYR A 202 11.51 -8.20 25.12
CA TYR A 202 11.07 -8.46 23.75
C TYR A 202 11.97 -9.48 23.06
N GLU A 203 11.38 -10.48 22.42
CA GLU A 203 12.10 -11.52 21.69
C GLU A 203 11.78 -11.42 20.21
N PRO A 204 12.76 -11.08 19.35
CA PRO A 204 12.59 -11.15 17.91
C PRO A 204 12.19 -12.56 17.46
N ARG A 205 11.34 -12.62 16.43
CA ARG A 205 10.91 -13.87 15.80
C ARG A 205 11.48 -13.95 14.38
N ARG A 206 11.52 -15.15 13.80
CA ARG A 206 12.21 -15.42 12.52
C ARG A 206 11.21 -15.88 11.47
N CYS A 207 10.96 -15.05 10.46
CA CYS A 207 9.86 -15.27 9.52
C CYS A 207 9.99 -16.59 8.76
N TRP A 208 11.11 -16.77 8.05
CA TRP A 208 11.27 -17.92 7.16
C TRP A 208 11.54 -19.23 7.92
N GLU A 209 12.07 -19.16 9.15
CA GLU A 209 12.10 -20.32 10.05
C GLU A 209 10.67 -20.76 10.41
N ASP A 210 9.82 -19.84 10.90
CA ASP A 210 8.44 -20.16 11.26
C ASP A 210 7.60 -20.61 10.04
N VAL A 211 7.80 -20.02 8.86
CA VAL A 211 7.13 -20.46 7.61
C VAL A 211 7.57 -21.86 7.21
N PHE A 212 8.87 -22.15 7.27
CA PHE A 212 9.39 -23.50 6.98
C PHE A 212 8.79 -24.52 7.94
N GLU A 213 8.81 -24.26 9.24
CA GLU A 213 8.25 -25.16 10.25
C GLU A 213 6.76 -25.37 10.05
N ALA A 214 6.00 -24.32 9.74
CA ALA A 214 4.57 -24.38 9.50
C ALA A 214 4.23 -25.29 8.30
N ILE A 215 4.92 -25.10 7.16
CA ILE A 215 4.73 -25.94 5.96
C ILE A 215 5.16 -27.38 6.23
N ASN A 216 6.33 -27.57 6.87
CA ASN A 216 6.86 -28.89 7.15
C ASN A 216 5.94 -29.72 8.07
N ASN A 217 5.31 -29.06 9.05
CA ASN A 217 4.43 -29.70 10.02
C ASN A 217 2.98 -29.86 9.57
N ALA A 218 2.56 -29.17 8.49
CA ALA A 218 1.20 -29.26 7.95
C ALA A 218 0.81 -30.72 7.63
N ARG A 219 -0.45 -31.08 7.89
CA ARG A 219 -0.99 -32.43 7.70
C ARG A 219 -2.17 -32.47 6.76
N LYS A 220 -2.85 -31.35 6.53
CA LYS A 220 -4.08 -31.28 5.73
C LYS A 220 -3.95 -30.32 4.57
N MET A 221 -3.44 -29.11 4.77
CA MET A 221 -3.38 -28.08 3.73
C MET A 221 -2.19 -27.13 3.86
N VAL A 222 -1.69 -26.70 2.70
CA VAL A 222 -0.73 -25.59 2.54
C VAL A 222 -1.20 -24.74 1.36
N TYR A 223 -1.75 -23.56 1.64
CA TYR A 223 -2.23 -22.63 0.62
C TYR A 223 -1.32 -21.41 0.55
N ILE A 224 -0.84 -21.08 -0.64
CA ILE A 224 0.11 -19.97 -0.84
C ILE A 224 -0.41 -19.04 -1.94
N ALA A 225 -0.45 -17.74 -1.65
CA ALA A 225 -0.61 -16.72 -2.67
C ALA A 225 0.62 -15.82 -2.66
N GLY A 226 1.13 -15.49 -3.84
CA GLY A 226 2.31 -14.63 -3.98
C GLY A 226 2.26 -13.81 -5.26
N TRP A 227 2.88 -12.63 -5.21
CA TRP A 227 3.18 -11.87 -6.42
C TRP A 227 4.24 -12.60 -7.24
N SER A 228 5.22 -13.18 -6.56
CA SER A 228 6.19 -14.12 -7.12
C SER A 228 6.45 -15.23 -6.12
N VAL A 229 6.62 -16.44 -6.61
CA VAL A 229 7.14 -17.57 -5.85
C VAL A 229 8.33 -18.09 -6.63
N ASN A 230 9.43 -18.41 -5.96
CA ASN A 230 10.58 -19.03 -6.60
C ASN A 230 10.83 -20.38 -5.93
N THR A 231 10.78 -21.47 -6.70
CA THR A 231 10.88 -22.83 -6.18
C THR A 231 12.27 -23.20 -5.66
N ASP A 232 13.31 -22.47 -6.06
CA ASP A 232 14.70 -22.79 -5.76
C ASP A 232 15.21 -22.17 -4.45
N VAL A 233 14.44 -21.26 -3.84
CA VAL A 233 14.85 -20.63 -2.59
C VAL A 233 14.87 -21.64 -1.44
N ARG A 234 15.84 -21.48 -0.54
CA ARG A 234 15.88 -22.18 0.75
C ARG A 234 15.44 -21.24 1.85
N LEU A 235 14.50 -21.69 2.67
CA LEU A 235 13.97 -20.89 3.78
C LEU A 235 14.94 -20.81 4.96
N LEU A 236 15.69 -21.88 5.21
CA LEU A 236 16.70 -21.96 6.28
C LEU A 236 18.10 -21.81 5.69
N ARG A 237 18.81 -20.73 6.04
CA ARG A 237 20.15 -20.47 5.49
C ARG A 237 21.23 -20.14 6.53
N ASP A 238 20.88 -19.80 7.76
CA ASP A 238 21.87 -19.48 8.80
C ASP A 238 22.67 -20.74 9.18
N PRO A 239 23.99 -20.79 8.91
CA PRO A 239 24.81 -21.96 9.19
C PRO A 239 24.99 -22.24 10.69
N ARG A 240 24.64 -21.28 11.56
CA ARG A 240 24.72 -21.42 13.02
C ARG A 240 23.48 -22.08 13.62
N ARG A 241 22.42 -22.27 12.81
CA ARG A 241 21.13 -22.82 13.23
C ARG A 241 20.79 -24.06 12.43
N ALA A 242 19.69 -24.73 12.79
CA ALA A 242 19.21 -25.89 12.05
C ALA A 242 18.95 -25.48 10.59
N SER A 243 19.57 -26.20 9.65
CA SER A 243 19.46 -25.93 8.21
C SER A 243 18.81 -27.11 7.50
N SER A 244 18.08 -26.83 6.43
CA SER A 244 17.61 -27.85 5.47
C SER A 244 18.25 -27.59 4.10
N PRO A 245 18.78 -28.60 3.40
CA PRO A 245 19.19 -28.44 2.01
C PRO A 245 17.99 -28.36 1.06
N GLU A 246 16.80 -28.74 1.51
CA GLU A 246 15.55 -28.77 0.72
C GLU A 246 15.14 -27.37 0.27
N THR A 247 14.86 -27.21 -1.03
CA THR A 247 14.28 -25.99 -1.58
C THR A 247 12.79 -25.90 -1.27
N LEU A 248 12.19 -24.70 -1.38
CA LEU A 248 10.76 -24.52 -1.20
C LEU A 248 9.94 -25.43 -2.12
N GLY A 249 10.34 -25.55 -3.39
CA GLY A 249 9.67 -26.42 -4.37
C GLY A 249 9.71 -27.89 -3.95
N GLN A 250 10.86 -28.37 -3.48
CA GLN A 250 11.02 -29.75 -3.00
C GLN A 250 10.16 -30.01 -1.75
N LEU A 251 10.17 -29.07 -0.79
CA LEU A 251 9.34 -29.14 0.42
C LEU A 251 7.85 -29.27 0.04
N LEU A 252 7.36 -28.43 -0.85
CA LEU A 252 5.96 -28.44 -1.27
C LEU A 252 5.57 -29.73 -2.01
N ILE A 253 6.43 -30.25 -2.89
CA ILE A 253 6.23 -31.56 -3.53
C ILE A 253 6.15 -32.65 -2.47
N ARG A 254 7.09 -32.69 -1.52
CA ARG A 254 7.08 -33.70 -0.45
C ARG A 254 5.84 -33.59 0.44
N LYS A 255 5.32 -32.40 0.72
CA LYS A 255 4.05 -32.26 1.47
C LYS A 255 2.87 -32.82 0.66
N ALA A 256 2.81 -32.54 -0.64
CA ALA A 256 1.77 -33.10 -1.51
C ALA A 256 1.88 -34.63 -1.63
N ASP A 257 3.11 -35.14 -1.87
CA ASP A 257 3.74 -36.36 -1.33
C ASP A 257 2.97 -37.14 -0.25
N GLU A 258 2.93 -36.51 0.91
CA GLU A 258 2.39 -37.04 2.16
C GLU A 258 0.86 -36.98 2.24
N GLY A 259 0.18 -36.45 1.21
CA GLY A 259 -1.28 -36.32 1.15
C GLY A 259 -1.82 -34.95 1.57
N VAL A 260 -0.96 -33.96 1.80
CA VAL A 260 -1.37 -32.58 2.11
C VAL A 260 -1.89 -31.90 0.83
N ALA A 261 -3.01 -31.17 0.91
CA ALA A 261 -3.49 -30.36 -0.19
C ALA A 261 -2.63 -29.09 -0.35
N VAL A 262 -1.78 -29.06 -1.37
CA VAL A 262 -0.89 -27.92 -1.63
C VAL A 262 -1.40 -27.11 -2.83
N LEU A 263 -1.94 -25.92 -2.57
CA LEU A 263 -2.57 -25.05 -3.57
C LEU A 263 -1.85 -23.70 -3.65
N LEU A 264 -1.47 -23.27 -4.85
CA LEU A 264 -0.79 -22.00 -5.08
C LEU A 264 -1.59 -21.12 -6.04
N LEU A 265 -1.75 -19.85 -5.68
CA LEU A 265 -2.23 -18.76 -6.55
C LEU A 265 -1.06 -17.78 -6.78
N VAL A 266 -0.34 -17.93 -7.88
CA VAL A 266 0.79 -17.06 -8.26
C VAL A 266 0.30 -16.07 -9.31
N TRP A 267 0.68 -14.81 -9.24
CA TRP A 267 0.30 -13.83 -10.28
C TRP A 267 0.85 -14.23 -11.66
N ASP A 268 0.01 -14.16 -12.69
CA ASP A 268 0.36 -14.36 -14.10
C ASP A 268 0.90 -13.06 -14.69
N ASP A 269 2.23 -12.94 -14.79
CA ASP A 269 2.89 -11.86 -15.53
C ASP A 269 2.78 -12.12 -17.04
N ARG A 270 1.64 -11.72 -17.59
CA ARG A 270 1.36 -11.79 -19.04
C ARG A 270 2.35 -11.00 -19.91
N THR A 271 3.23 -10.19 -19.32
CA THR A 271 4.28 -9.46 -20.04
C THR A 271 5.56 -10.29 -20.25
N SER A 272 5.66 -11.49 -19.66
CA SER A 272 6.74 -12.47 -19.86
C SER A 272 6.95 -12.90 -21.32
N GLY A 273 5.95 -12.69 -22.19
CA GLY A 273 6.06 -12.82 -23.64
C GLY A 273 6.74 -11.66 -24.40
N GLY A 274 7.21 -10.61 -23.72
CA GLY A 274 8.19 -9.66 -24.29
C GLY A 274 7.74 -8.23 -24.63
N LEU A 275 6.66 -7.68 -24.05
CA LEU A 275 6.20 -6.32 -24.42
C LEU A 275 5.75 -5.49 -23.21
N GLY A 276 6.64 -4.65 -22.67
CA GLY A 276 6.28 -3.56 -21.76
C GLY A 276 7.47 -2.71 -21.30
N PRO A 277 7.38 -1.36 -21.29
CA PRO A 277 8.47 -0.48 -20.81
C PRO A 277 8.79 -0.67 -19.31
N ILE A 278 7.80 -1.01 -18.47
CA ILE A 278 8.00 -1.21 -17.02
C ILE A 278 8.89 -2.42 -16.70
N LYS A 279 8.81 -3.48 -17.50
CA LYS A 279 9.70 -4.65 -17.35
C LYS A 279 11.13 -4.34 -17.76
N ARG A 280 11.33 -3.55 -18.82
CA ARG A 280 12.67 -3.05 -19.24
C ARG A 280 13.31 -2.16 -18.18
N ASP A 281 12.48 -1.48 -17.38
CA ASP A 281 12.92 -0.60 -16.29
C ASP A 281 13.26 -1.37 -14.99
N GLY A 282 13.02 -2.69 -14.93
CA GLY A 282 13.39 -3.55 -13.80
C GLY A 282 12.31 -3.78 -12.74
N LEU A 283 11.10 -3.22 -12.92
CA LEU A 283 10.03 -3.23 -11.91
C LEU A 283 9.19 -4.52 -11.84
N MET A 284 9.44 -5.52 -12.70
CA MET A 284 8.61 -6.73 -12.87
C MET A 284 9.47 -7.99 -13.10
N ALA A 285 10.27 -8.37 -12.09
CA ALA A 285 11.08 -9.59 -12.09
C ALA A 285 10.37 -10.73 -11.32
N THR A 286 9.50 -11.49 -12.00
CA THR A 286 8.75 -12.63 -11.43
C THR A 286 9.25 -13.99 -11.93
N HIS A 287 8.92 -15.05 -11.18
CA HIS A 287 9.23 -16.45 -11.49
C HIS A 287 7.97 -17.31 -11.67
N ASP A 288 6.88 -16.70 -12.11
CA ASP A 288 5.55 -17.29 -12.18
C ASP A 288 5.49 -18.48 -13.15
N GLU A 289 5.88 -18.30 -14.41
CA GLU A 289 5.88 -19.37 -15.42
C GLU A 289 6.85 -20.51 -15.08
N ASP A 290 8.04 -20.18 -14.56
CA ASP A 290 9.04 -21.17 -14.11
C ASP A 290 8.48 -22.02 -12.96
N THR A 291 7.81 -21.39 -12.00
CA THR A 291 7.16 -22.07 -10.87
C THR A 291 6.03 -22.97 -11.32
N ALA A 292 5.17 -22.50 -12.22
CA ALA A 292 4.08 -23.30 -12.78
C ALA A 292 4.62 -24.50 -13.58
N ALA A 293 5.72 -24.32 -14.32
CA ALA A 293 6.42 -25.39 -15.02
C ALA A 293 7.03 -26.40 -14.05
N PHE A 294 7.68 -25.95 -12.98
CA PHE A 294 8.30 -26.81 -11.96
C PHE A 294 7.29 -27.77 -11.31
N PHE A 295 6.09 -27.28 -10.97
CA PHE A 295 5.06 -28.11 -10.34
C PHE A 295 4.24 -28.95 -11.34
N ARG A 296 4.44 -28.78 -12.64
CA ARG A 296 3.69 -29.52 -13.66
C ARG A 296 3.94 -31.03 -13.54
N GLY A 297 2.86 -31.80 -13.49
CA GLY A 297 2.93 -33.27 -13.34
C GLY A 297 3.13 -33.75 -11.89
N THR A 298 3.27 -32.83 -10.93
CA THR A 298 3.29 -33.15 -9.49
C THR A 298 1.88 -33.12 -8.89
N ARG A 299 1.77 -33.44 -7.60
CA ARG A 299 0.52 -33.28 -6.83
C ARG A 299 0.28 -31.85 -6.32
N VAL A 300 1.25 -30.96 -6.42
CA VAL A 300 1.08 -29.54 -6.12
C VAL A 300 0.20 -28.90 -7.18
N ARG A 301 -0.78 -28.08 -6.78
CA ARG A 301 -1.68 -27.38 -7.70
C ARG A 301 -1.35 -25.91 -7.75
N CYS A 302 -0.50 -25.54 -8.71
CA CYS A 302 -0.14 -24.16 -8.99
C CYS A 302 -1.01 -23.57 -10.10
N VAL A 303 -1.66 -22.45 -9.82
CA VAL A 303 -2.47 -21.70 -10.79
C VAL A 303 -1.87 -20.31 -11.00
N LEU A 304 -1.60 -20.00 -12.27
CA LEU A 304 -1.24 -18.66 -12.72
C LEU A 304 -2.51 -17.80 -12.78
N CYS A 305 -2.53 -16.74 -12.00
CA CYS A 305 -3.69 -15.91 -11.74
C CYS A 305 -3.53 -14.56 -12.43
N PRO A 306 -4.27 -14.28 -13.51
CA PRO A 306 -4.22 -13.00 -14.15
C PRO A 306 -5.05 -11.96 -13.40
N ARG A 307 -4.57 -10.72 -13.38
CA ARG A 307 -5.32 -9.60 -12.82
C ARG A 307 -5.94 -8.74 -13.91
N ASN A 308 -7.27 -8.75 -14.00
CA ASN A 308 -8.03 -7.80 -14.80
C ASN A 308 -8.60 -6.71 -13.88
N PRO A 309 -8.17 -5.45 -13.98
CA PRO A 309 -8.63 -4.36 -13.11
C PRO A 309 -10.02 -3.85 -13.51
N ASP A 310 -10.78 -3.37 -12.52
CA ASP A 310 -12.07 -2.70 -12.76
C ASP A 310 -11.82 -1.21 -13.11
N LYS A 311 -12.16 -0.77 -14.34
CA LYS A 311 -11.69 0.53 -14.89
C LYS A 311 -12.74 1.44 -15.51
N ASP A 312 -12.59 2.72 -15.19
CA ASP A 312 -13.45 3.84 -15.62
C ASP A 312 -13.05 4.51 -16.96
N ARG A 313 -12.33 3.82 -17.88
CA ARG A 313 -11.81 4.41 -19.13
C ARG A 313 -12.14 3.62 -20.41
N SER A 314 -11.77 4.18 -21.57
CA SER A 314 -12.15 3.73 -22.93
C SER A 314 -11.37 2.51 -23.40
N TYR A 315 -12.01 1.67 -24.21
CA TYR A 315 -11.52 0.41 -24.81
C TYR A 315 -10.06 0.42 -25.34
N VAL A 316 -9.58 1.54 -25.92
CA VAL A 316 -8.23 1.64 -26.49
C VAL A 316 -7.12 1.69 -25.42
N GLN A 317 -7.41 2.24 -24.23
CA GLN A 317 -6.48 2.20 -23.08
C GLN A 317 -6.58 0.88 -22.32
N ASP A 318 -7.64 0.10 -22.52
CA ASP A 318 -7.87 -1.13 -21.75
C ASP A 318 -6.89 -2.24 -22.14
N VAL A 319 -6.50 -2.36 -23.41
CA VAL A 319 -5.58 -3.41 -23.88
C VAL A 319 -4.16 -3.23 -23.33
N GLU A 320 -3.60 -2.01 -23.36
CA GLU A 320 -2.25 -1.73 -22.85
C GLU A 320 -2.17 -1.74 -21.31
N THR A 321 -3.30 -1.50 -20.63
CA THR A 321 -3.32 -1.36 -19.16
C THR A 321 -3.86 -2.63 -18.47
N ALA A 322 -4.49 -3.57 -19.18
CA ALA A 322 -5.03 -4.82 -18.61
C ALA A 322 -3.93 -5.82 -18.19
N THR A 323 -2.72 -5.70 -18.71
CA THR A 323 -1.56 -6.55 -18.36
C THR A 323 -0.70 -5.98 -17.22
N MET A 324 -1.09 -4.84 -16.64
CA MET A 324 -0.19 -4.02 -15.81
C MET A 324 -0.55 -3.96 -14.32
N PHE A 325 -1.68 -4.52 -13.90
CA PHE A 325 -2.04 -4.69 -12.49
C PHE A 325 -1.77 -6.12 -12.05
N THR A 326 -1.55 -6.31 -10.75
CA THR A 326 -1.01 -7.56 -10.21
C THR A 326 -1.88 -8.13 -9.10
N HIS A 327 -1.72 -9.43 -8.85
CA HIS A 327 -2.10 -9.98 -7.55
C HIS A 327 -0.91 -9.84 -6.61
N HIS A 328 -1.00 -8.91 -5.66
CA HIS A 328 0.14 -8.51 -4.84
C HIS A 328 0.09 -9.04 -3.39
N GLN A 329 -0.92 -9.85 -3.07
CA GLN A 329 -1.04 -10.55 -1.78
C GLN A 329 0.08 -11.57 -1.59
N LYS A 330 0.80 -11.51 -0.46
CA LYS A 330 1.74 -12.53 -0.01
C LYS A 330 1.17 -13.24 1.21
N THR A 331 0.69 -14.48 1.05
CA THR A 331 0.10 -15.24 2.15
C THR A 331 0.52 -16.70 2.13
N VAL A 332 0.74 -17.27 3.31
CA VAL A 332 0.87 -18.73 3.52
C VAL A 332 -0.15 -19.14 4.56
N VAL A 333 -1.01 -20.11 4.27
CA VAL A 333 -2.04 -20.60 5.20
C VAL A 333 -1.89 -22.11 5.35
N VAL A 334 -1.72 -22.57 6.58
CA VAL A 334 -1.53 -24.00 6.89
C VAL A 334 -2.41 -24.44 8.04
N ASP A 335 -2.73 -25.75 8.07
CA ASP A 335 -3.30 -26.35 9.28
C ASP A 335 -2.26 -26.38 10.41
N GLY A 336 -2.68 -25.98 11.61
CA GLY A 336 -1.86 -25.92 12.81
C GLY A 336 -2.01 -27.14 13.71
N ALA A 337 -1.10 -27.26 14.69
CA ALA A 337 -1.19 -28.30 15.71
C ALA A 337 -2.51 -28.21 16.50
N GLY A 338 -3.07 -29.37 16.85
CA GLY A 338 -4.33 -29.43 17.60
C GLY A 338 -5.59 -29.05 16.81
N GLY A 339 -5.52 -28.97 15.48
CA GLY A 339 -6.66 -28.66 14.61
C GLY A 339 -6.95 -27.17 14.42
N GLY A 340 -6.05 -26.29 14.88
CA GLY A 340 -6.11 -24.85 14.60
C GLY A 340 -5.64 -24.49 13.19
N LEU A 341 -5.58 -23.19 12.91
CA LEU A 341 -5.10 -22.64 11.64
C LEU A 341 -4.02 -21.58 11.89
N VAL A 342 -2.99 -21.57 11.06
CA VAL A 342 -1.91 -20.56 11.09
C VAL A 342 -1.84 -19.89 9.72
N SER A 343 -1.87 -18.55 9.72
CA SER A 343 -1.79 -17.75 8.50
C SER A 343 -0.65 -16.74 8.60
N PHE A 344 0.10 -16.57 7.52
CA PHE A 344 1.16 -15.58 7.38
C PHE A 344 0.73 -14.56 6.34
N LEU A 345 1.01 -13.27 6.58
CA LEU A 345 0.83 -12.20 5.62
C LEU A 345 1.77 -11.02 5.89
N GLY A 346 2.12 -10.27 4.86
CA GLY A 346 3.01 -9.12 4.97
C GLY A 346 3.61 -8.71 3.62
N GLY A 347 4.81 -8.13 3.65
CA GLY A 347 5.53 -7.67 2.44
C GLY A 347 6.41 -8.75 1.78
N ILE A 348 6.83 -9.77 2.54
CA ILE A 348 7.79 -10.79 2.07
C ILE A 348 7.12 -11.87 1.20
N ASP A 349 7.45 -11.91 -0.09
CA ASP A 349 7.18 -13.03 -1.00
C ASP A 349 8.16 -14.20 -0.73
N LEU A 350 7.76 -15.42 -1.09
CA LEU A 350 8.64 -16.59 -1.05
C LEU A 350 9.45 -16.71 -2.36
N CYS A 351 10.27 -15.69 -2.64
CA CYS A 351 11.14 -15.63 -3.81
C CYS A 351 12.54 -15.11 -3.50
N ASP A 352 13.38 -15.06 -4.53
CA ASP A 352 14.77 -14.60 -4.51
C ASP A 352 14.91 -13.14 -4.07
N GLY A 353 16.06 -12.81 -3.50
CA GLY A 353 16.41 -11.50 -2.95
C GLY A 353 15.81 -11.17 -1.58
N ARG A 354 14.72 -11.86 -1.18
CA ARG A 354 13.95 -11.54 0.04
C ARG A 354 14.58 -12.04 1.34
N TYR A 355 15.45 -13.06 1.26
CA TYR A 355 16.19 -13.47 2.45
C TYR A 355 17.18 -12.37 2.82
N ASP A 356 17.04 -11.85 4.03
CA ASP A 356 18.00 -10.94 4.64
C ASP A 356 17.86 -10.96 6.17
N THR A 357 18.72 -10.20 6.83
CA THR A 357 18.73 -9.96 8.28
C THR A 357 18.99 -8.49 8.54
N GLY A 358 18.69 -7.99 9.74
CA GLY A 358 18.99 -6.60 10.14
C GLY A 358 20.47 -6.15 10.11
N GLU A 359 21.42 -6.98 9.68
CA GLU A 359 22.78 -6.53 9.31
C GLU A 359 22.85 -5.96 7.88
N HIS A 360 21.92 -6.35 7.01
CA HIS A 360 21.77 -5.93 5.61
C HIS A 360 23.08 -5.83 4.81
N PRO A 361 23.85 -6.94 4.71
CA PRO A 361 25.19 -6.90 4.15
C PRO A 361 25.21 -6.65 2.64
N LEU A 362 26.09 -5.76 2.20
CA LEU A 362 26.27 -5.42 0.78
C LEU A 362 27.18 -6.41 0.05
N PHE A 363 28.28 -6.79 0.70
CA PHE A 363 29.35 -7.60 0.09
C PHE A 363 29.69 -8.85 0.91
N ARG A 364 29.57 -8.78 2.24
CA ARG A 364 30.08 -9.80 3.18
C ARG A 364 29.43 -11.18 3.04
N THR A 365 28.22 -11.25 2.50
CA THR A 365 27.46 -12.50 2.31
C THR A 365 27.46 -13.07 0.89
N LEU A 366 28.13 -12.40 -0.06
CA LEU A 366 28.15 -12.80 -1.47
C LEU A 366 28.86 -14.14 -1.70
N GLY A 367 29.79 -14.51 -0.81
CA GLY A 367 30.45 -15.82 -0.82
C GLY A 367 29.69 -16.92 -0.07
N THR A 368 28.57 -16.58 0.59
CA THR A 368 27.85 -17.48 1.51
C THR A 368 26.35 -17.48 1.20
N THR A 369 25.55 -16.81 2.04
CA THR A 369 24.08 -16.87 2.06
C THR A 369 23.44 -16.36 0.77
N HIS A 370 24.05 -15.36 0.13
CA HIS A 370 23.52 -14.67 -1.05
C HIS A 370 24.23 -15.06 -2.35
N ASN A 371 25.12 -16.05 -2.33
CA ASN A 371 25.86 -16.46 -3.54
C ASN A 371 24.92 -16.97 -4.66
N LYS A 372 23.90 -17.75 -4.28
CA LYS A 372 22.88 -18.30 -5.19
C LYS A 372 21.56 -17.51 -5.14
N ASP A 373 21.59 -16.33 -4.52
CA ASP A 373 20.43 -15.48 -4.30
C ASP A 373 20.87 -14.00 -4.36
N PHE A 374 21.66 -13.68 -5.38
CA PHE A 374 22.15 -12.33 -5.61
C PHE A 374 21.08 -11.52 -6.32
N HIS A 375 20.58 -10.50 -5.64
CA HIS A 375 19.55 -9.60 -6.16
C HIS A 375 20.09 -8.18 -6.26
N GLN A 376 20.03 -7.60 -7.46
CA GLN A 376 20.46 -6.22 -7.75
C GLN A 376 19.85 -5.73 -9.08
N PRO A 377 18.59 -5.29 -9.09
CA PRO A 377 17.88 -4.87 -10.31
C PRO A 377 18.16 -3.41 -10.71
N ASN A 378 18.84 -2.63 -9.86
CA ASN A 378 19.07 -1.20 -10.12
C ASN A 378 20.18 -0.96 -11.15
N PHE A 379 21.00 -1.97 -11.42
CA PHE A 379 22.13 -1.88 -12.36
C PHE A 379 21.94 -2.82 -13.55
N PRO A 380 21.93 -2.30 -14.79
CA PRO A 380 21.96 -3.14 -15.97
C PRO A 380 23.16 -4.08 -15.97
N GLY A 381 22.93 -5.38 -16.12
CA GLY A 381 23.98 -6.39 -16.15
C GLY A 381 24.61 -6.74 -14.79
N ALA A 382 23.95 -6.38 -13.68
CA ALA A 382 24.35 -6.85 -12.35
C ALA A 382 24.38 -8.38 -12.31
N SER A 383 25.42 -8.92 -11.67
CA SER A 383 25.52 -10.35 -11.42
C SER A 383 26.54 -10.62 -10.32
N ILE A 384 26.36 -11.74 -9.62
CA ILE A 384 27.32 -12.21 -8.61
C ILE A 384 28.75 -12.31 -9.16
N ARG A 385 28.91 -12.66 -10.44
CA ARG A 385 30.24 -12.76 -11.10
C ARG A 385 30.97 -11.42 -11.19
N LYS A 386 30.23 -10.31 -11.20
CA LYS A 386 30.76 -8.94 -11.22
C LYS A 386 30.86 -8.31 -9.83
N GLY A 387 30.41 -9.00 -8.78
CA GLY A 387 30.53 -8.58 -7.38
C GLY A 387 29.29 -7.91 -6.82
N GLY A 388 29.48 -7.15 -5.74
CA GLY A 388 28.43 -6.35 -5.12
C GLY A 388 28.47 -4.88 -5.55
N PRO A 389 27.65 -4.03 -4.92
CA PRO A 389 26.76 -4.37 -3.80
C PRO A 389 25.53 -5.19 -4.27
N ARG A 390 25.12 -6.22 -3.51
CA ARG A 390 23.71 -6.67 -3.62
C ARG A 390 22.80 -5.55 -3.13
N GLU A 391 21.53 -5.60 -3.47
CA GLU A 391 20.51 -4.77 -2.83
C GLU A 391 19.99 -5.51 -1.58
N PRO A 392 20.29 -5.08 -0.34
CA PRO A 392 19.71 -5.66 0.86
C PRO A 392 18.20 -5.41 0.93
N TRP A 393 17.47 -6.26 1.64
CA TRP A 393 16.01 -6.27 1.64
C TRP A 393 15.46 -6.11 3.06
N HIS A 394 15.04 -4.90 3.41
CA HIS A 394 14.34 -4.60 4.68
C HIS A 394 12.83 -4.75 4.49
N ASP A 395 12.21 -5.61 5.27
CA ASP A 395 10.78 -5.90 5.13
C ASP A 395 10.13 -6.35 6.43
N VAL A 396 8.79 -6.34 6.47
CA VAL A 396 8.00 -6.73 7.63
C VAL A 396 6.94 -7.76 7.23
N HIS A 397 6.79 -8.78 8.06
CA HIS A 397 5.80 -9.83 7.89
C HIS A 397 5.13 -10.16 9.24
N CYS A 398 4.03 -10.90 9.22
CA CYS A 398 3.42 -11.38 10.45
C CYS A 398 2.84 -12.79 10.32
N ARG A 399 2.73 -13.46 11.45
CA ARG A 399 1.95 -14.69 11.64
C ARG A 399 0.74 -14.38 12.51
N VAL A 400 -0.41 -14.87 12.08
CA VAL A 400 -1.72 -14.72 12.73
C VAL A 400 -2.26 -16.09 13.08
N GLU A 401 -2.69 -16.24 14.33
CA GLU A 401 -3.33 -17.44 14.87
C GLU A 401 -4.65 -17.08 15.53
N GLY A 402 -5.54 -18.06 15.66
CA GLY A 402 -6.89 -17.87 16.19
C GLY A 402 -7.88 -17.44 15.09
N PRO A 403 -9.01 -16.81 15.45
CA PRO A 403 -10.12 -16.63 14.51
C PRO A 403 -9.76 -15.81 13.26
N ALA A 404 -8.85 -14.82 13.37
CA ALA A 404 -8.40 -14.02 12.22
C ALA A 404 -7.59 -14.82 11.19
N ALA A 405 -6.99 -15.95 11.56
CA ALA A 405 -6.31 -16.81 10.58
C ALA A 405 -7.31 -17.35 9.54
N TRP A 406 -8.56 -17.59 9.95
CA TRP A 406 -9.63 -18.08 9.09
C TRP A 406 -10.12 -17.02 8.10
N ASP A 407 -10.05 -15.74 8.44
CA ASP A 407 -10.38 -14.67 7.49
C ASP A 407 -9.34 -14.61 6.35
N VAL A 408 -8.07 -14.93 6.63
CA VAL A 408 -7.02 -15.06 5.60
C VAL A 408 -7.25 -16.29 4.72
N LEU A 409 -7.70 -17.42 5.31
CA LEU A 409 -8.12 -18.60 4.56
C LEU A 409 -9.32 -18.29 3.66
N ASP A 410 -10.37 -17.67 4.19
CA ASP A 410 -11.56 -17.30 3.43
C ASP A 410 -11.19 -16.41 2.24
N ASN A 411 -10.27 -15.46 2.41
CA ASN A 411 -9.72 -14.68 1.30
C ASN A 411 -9.09 -15.57 0.22
N PHE A 412 -8.24 -16.54 0.60
CA PHE A 412 -7.63 -17.46 -0.35
C PHE A 412 -8.70 -18.30 -1.08
N GLU A 413 -9.67 -18.85 -0.35
CA GLU A 413 -10.73 -19.67 -0.92
C GLU A 413 -11.65 -18.88 -1.86
N GLN A 414 -12.00 -17.64 -1.50
CA GLN A 414 -12.77 -16.74 -2.39
C GLN A 414 -12.05 -16.50 -3.71
N ARG A 415 -10.72 -16.32 -3.67
CA ARG A 415 -9.90 -16.18 -4.88
C ARG A 415 -9.79 -17.49 -5.66
N TRP A 416 -9.59 -18.61 -4.96
CA TRP A 416 -9.51 -19.94 -5.57
C TRP A 416 -10.80 -20.31 -6.30
N ARG A 417 -11.97 -20.01 -5.72
CA ARG A 417 -13.28 -20.21 -6.35
C ARG A 417 -13.43 -19.36 -7.62
N LYS A 418 -12.87 -18.15 -7.63
CA LYS A 418 -13.01 -17.20 -8.74
C LYS A 418 -12.04 -17.47 -9.89
N GLN A 419 -10.78 -17.75 -9.56
CA GLN A 419 -9.66 -17.77 -10.53
C GLN A 419 -8.80 -19.04 -10.45
N GLY A 420 -9.02 -19.88 -9.44
CA GLY A 420 -8.38 -21.19 -9.29
C GLY A 420 -9.15 -22.31 -10.00
N ALA A 421 -9.04 -23.53 -9.47
CA ALA A 421 -9.65 -24.74 -10.05
C ALA A 421 -11.01 -25.12 -9.43
N GLY A 422 -11.72 -24.18 -8.81
CA GLY A 422 -13.03 -24.41 -8.17
C GLY A 422 -12.94 -25.18 -6.83
N ASP A 423 -14.09 -25.49 -6.24
CA ASP A 423 -14.20 -25.95 -4.84
C ASP A 423 -13.63 -27.35 -4.55
N ASN A 424 -13.49 -28.21 -5.55
CA ASN A 424 -13.21 -29.65 -5.36
C ASN A 424 -11.86 -29.97 -4.68
N LEU A 425 -10.97 -28.99 -4.58
CA LEU A 425 -9.64 -29.13 -3.99
C LEU A 425 -9.49 -28.41 -2.65
N LEU A 426 -10.50 -27.65 -2.23
CA LEU A 426 -10.49 -26.94 -0.96
C LEU A 426 -10.74 -27.93 0.20
N VAL A 427 -9.96 -27.78 1.26
CA VAL A 427 -10.03 -28.63 2.45
C VAL A 427 -10.97 -28.00 3.46
N THR A 428 -11.97 -28.74 3.88
CA THR A 428 -12.80 -28.35 5.03
C THR A 428 -12.08 -28.70 6.32
N LEU A 429 -11.94 -27.72 7.21
CA LEU A 429 -11.30 -27.89 8.51
C LEU A 429 -12.35 -27.77 9.64
N ASP A 430 -12.42 -28.81 10.49
CA ASP A 430 -13.22 -28.81 11.71
C ASP A 430 -12.39 -28.23 12.86
N GLY A 431 -12.27 -26.90 12.91
CA GLY A 431 -11.51 -26.19 13.95
C GLY A 431 -12.37 -25.21 14.72
N ALA A 432 -12.08 -25.04 16.01
CA ALA A 432 -12.74 -24.02 16.84
C ALA A 432 -12.42 -22.62 16.28
N ARG A 433 -13.47 -21.90 15.90
CA ARG A 433 -13.39 -20.51 15.40
C ARG A 433 -13.39 -19.48 16.53
N GLU A 434 -13.44 -19.94 17.78
CA GLU A 434 -13.36 -19.10 18.98
C GLU A 434 -12.18 -19.55 19.82
N ALA A 435 -11.46 -18.59 20.39
CA ALA A 435 -10.29 -18.83 21.23
C ALA A 435 -10.46 -18.14 22.57
N ALA A 436 -9.97 -18.78 23.64
CA ALA A 436 -9.93 -18.18 24.97
C ALA A 436 -9.07 -16.91 24.94
N THR A 437 -9.47 -15.92 25.72
CA THR A 437 -8.72 -14.67 25.87
C THR A 437 -7.80 -14.74 27.10
N ASP A 438 -6.60 -14.24 26.94
CA ASP A 438 -5.58 -14.07 27.98
C ASP A 438 -4.96 -12.66 27.88
N PRO A 439 -4.14 -12.23 28.86
CA PRO A 439 -3.55 -10.89 28.84
C PRO A 439 -2.67 -10.59 27.62
N GLU A 440 -2.11 -11.62 26.98
CA GLU A 440 -1.22 -11.52 25.81
C GLU A 440 -1.97 -11.65 24.48
N SER A 441 -3.30 -11.83 24.55
CA SER A 441 -4.16 -11.99 23.39
C SER A 441 -4.25 -10.71 22.57
N TRP A 442 -4.52 -10.90 21.29
CA TRP A 442 -4.65 -9.84 20.31
C TRP A 442 -6.08 -9.75 19.82
N ASN A 443 -6.49 -8.52 19.53
CA ASN A 443 -7.63 -8.25 18.67
C ASN A 443 -7.09 -7.91 17.28
N VAL A 444 -7.55 -8.64 16.26
CA VAL A 444 -7.02 -8.58 14.90
C VAL A 444 -8.17 -8.42 13.92
N GLN A 445 -8.00 -7.57 12.91
CA GLN A 445 -8.96 -7.41 11.82
C GLN A 445 -8.22 -7.51 10.49
N VAL A 446 -8.76 -8.32 9.56
CA VAL A 446 -8.20 -8.48 8.22
C VAL A 446 -8.83 -7.47 7.28
N PHE A 447 -8.00 -6.87 6.43
CA PHE A 447 -8.38 -5.84 5.45
C PHE A 447 -7.85 -6.21 4.08
N ARG A 448 -8.55 -5.77 3.03
CA ARG A 448 -8.20 -6.05 1.63
C ARG A 448 -8.39 -4.85 0.72
N SER A 449 -7.63 -4.89 -0.37
CA SER A 449 -7.97 -4.21 -1.63
C SER A 449 -8.23 -5.33 -2.64
N ILE A 450 -9.47 -5.54 -3.03
CA ILE A 450 -9.85 -6.62 -3.96
C ILE A 450 -11.24 -6.34 -4.54
N ASP A 451 -11.56 -6.89 -5.71
CA ASP A 451 -12.88 -6.73 -6.32
C ASP A 451 -13.51 -8.08 -6.70
N GLY A 452 -14.80 -8.04 -7.10
CA GLY A 452 -15.56 -9.21 -7.55
C GLY A 452 -15.05 -9.86 -8.83
N GLY A 453 -14.08 -9.26 -9.52
CA GLY A 453 -13.34 -9.88 -10.61
C GLY A 453 -12.31 -10.90 -10.11
N ALA A 454 -11.77 -10.69 -8.91
CA ALA A 454 -10.73 -11.51 -8.29
C ALA A 454 -11.23 -12.40 -7.13
N ALA A 455 -12.34 -12.06 -6.49
CA ALA A 455 -12.92 -12.83 -5.37
C ALA A 455 -14.39 -13.19 -5.63
N ALA A 456 -14.76 -14.43 -5.29
CA ALA A 456 -16.15 -14.88 -5.25
C ALA A 456 -16.81 -14.53 -3.90
N GLY A 457 -18.15 -14.54 -3.86
CA GLY A 457 -18.90 -14.43 -2.60
C GLY A 457 -19.16 -13.02 -2.07
N PHE A 458 -18.89 -11.97 -2.86
CA PHE A 458 -19.36 -10.63 -2.50
C PHE A 458 -20.88 -10.50 -2.62
N PRO A 459 -21.52 -9.71 -1.73
CA PRO A 459 -22.96 -9.49 -1.78
C PRO A 459 -23.35 -8.71 -3.04
N GLU A 460 -24.38 -9.20 -3.74
CA GLU A 460 -24.96 -8.52 -4.91
C GLU A 460 -25.94 -7.41 -4.52
N ASN A 461 -26.50 -7.48 -3.31
CA ASN A 461 -27.42 -6.47 -2.79
C ASN A 461 -26.64 -5.20 -2.37
N PRO A 462 -26.96 -4.01 -2.91
CA PRO A 462 -26.22 -2.78 -2.61
C PRO A 462 -26.27 -2.35 -1.14
N ASP A 463 -27.36 -2.61 -0.42
CA ASP A 463 -27.48 -2.27 1.01
C ASP A 463 -26.61 -3.18 1.87
N GLU A 464 -26.45 -4.44 1.47
CA GLU A 464 -25.51 -5.36 2.13
C GLU A 464 -24.06 -4.97 1.79
N ALA A 465 -23.76 -4.68 0.53
CA ALA A 465 -22.46 -4.19 0.10
C ALA A 465 -22.04 -2.93 0.87
N ALA A 466 -22.92 -1.93 0.96
CA ALA A 466 -22.66 -0.69 1.68
C ALA A 466 -22.53 -0.88 3.20
N ARG A 467 -23.23 -1.86 3.81
CA ARG A 467 -23.05 -2.22 5.23
C ARG A 467 -21.67 -2.82 5.51
N ARG A 468 -21.10 -3.54 4.54
CA ARG A 468 -19.72 -4.07 4.59
C ARG A 468 -18.65 -3.11 4.03
N GLY A 469 -19.05 -1.87 3.70
CA GLY A 469 -18.16 -0.83 3.16
C GLY A 469 -17.64 -1.10 1.75
N LEU A 470 -18.27 -2.03 1.04
CA LEU A 470 -17.96 -2.26 -0.36
C LEU A 470 -18.54 -1.11 -1.21
N VAL A 471 -17.82 -0.74 -2.26
CA VAL A 471 -18.21 0.33 -3.17
C VAL A 471 -18.39 -0.21 -4.58
N SER A 472 -19.27 0.41 -5.38
CA SER A 472 -19.43 0.02 -6.78
C SER A 472 -18.25 0.52 -7.61
N GLY A 473 -17.63 -0.38 -8.37
CA GLY A 473 -16.73 -0.08 -9.47
C GLY A 473 -17.48 0.08 -10.80
N LYS A 474 -16.78 -0.12 -11.92
CA LYS A 474 -17.43 -0.10 -13.25
C LYS A 474 -18.21 -1.39 -13.43
N ASP A 475 -17.49 -2.50 -13.32
CA ASP A 475 -18.00 -3.83 -13.63
C ASP A 475 -18.14 -4.70 -12.37
N HIS A 476 -17.46 -4.35 -11.28
CA HIS A 476 -17.37 -5.16 -10.08
C HIS A 476 -17.65 -4.35 -8.80
N VAL A 477 -18.04 -5.07 -7.74
CA VAL A 477 -18.02 -4.53 -6.39
C VAL A 477 -16.58 -4.54 -5.90
N ILE A 478 -16.15 -3.45 -5.25
CA ILE A 478 -14.79 -3.22 -4.79
C ILE A 478 -14.76 -3.19 -3.26
N GLU A 479 -13.87 -3.97 -2.67
CA GLU A 479 -13.42 -3.82 -1.29
C GLU A 479 -12.15 -2.95 -1.25
N ARG A 480 -12.17 -1.93 -0.39
CA ARG A 480 -11.07 -0.98 -0.16
C ARG A 480 -10.76 -0.81 1.33
N SER A 481 -11.01 -1.86 2.11
CA SER A 481 -10.97 -1.83 3.57
C SER A 481 -9.57 -1.56 4.13
N ILE A 482 -8.51 -1.79 3.34
CA ILE A 482 -7.13 -1.36 3.70
C ILE A 482 -7.06 0.16 3.82
N GLN A 483 -7.50 0.89 2.79
CA GLN A 483 -7.45 2.36 2.83
C GLN A 483 -8.28 2.89 4.01
N ASP A 484 -9.45 2.30 4.23
CA ASP A 484 -10.33 2.67 5.35
C ASP A 484 -9.65 2.43 6.70
N ALA A 485 -8.95 1.29 6.86
CA ALA A 485 -8.18 1.00 8.07
C ALA A 485 -7.04 2.00 8.32
N TYR A 486 -6.31 2.39 7.27
CA TYR A 486 -5.30 3.44 7.36
C TYR A 486 -5.90 4.78 7.79
N ILE A 487 -7.02 5.19 7.18
CA ILE A 487 -7.73 6.44 7.55
C ILE A 487 -8.13 6.42 9.03
N HIS A 488 -8.77 5.34 9.50
CA HIS A 488 -9.19 5.23 10.90
C HIS A 488 -8.01 5.19 11.87
N ALA A 489 -6.91 4.54 11.50
CA ALA A 489 -5.69 4.49 12.31
C ALA A 489 -5.05 5.88 12.47
N ILE A 490 -4.97 6.64 11.38
CA ILE A 490 -4.46 8.02 11.40
C ILE A 490 -5.38 8.93 12.20
N ARG A 491 -6.70 8.86 11.97
CA ARG A 491 -7.69 9.73 12.64
C ARG A 491 -7.70 9.57 14.15
N ARG A 492 -7.54 8.34 14.67
CA ARG A 492 -7.49 8.11 16.12
C ARG A 492 -6.14 8.43 16.76
N ALA A 493 -5.06 8.54 15.97
CA ALA A 493 -3.71 8.74 16.47
C ALA A 493 -3.62 9.95 17.42
N ARG A 494 -3.00 9.73 18.58
CA ARG A 494 -2.88 10.68 19.68
C ARG A 494 -1.48 11.27 19.80
N ASP A 495 -0.45 10.43 19.73
CA ASP A 495 0.92 10.75 20.12
C ASP A 495 1.88 10.73 18.92
N PHE A 496 1.91 9.64 18.15
CA PHE A 496 2.79 9.54 16.99
C PHE A 496 2.36 8.45 16.00
N ILE A 497 2.90 8.56 14.79
CA ILE A 497 2.78 7.54 13.74
C ILE A 497 4.17 7.22 13.20
N TYR A 498 4.49 5.94 13.05
CA TYR A 498 5.70 5.43 12.39
C TYR A 498 5.30 4.58 11.18
N ILE A 499 5.84 4.88 10.01
CA ILE A 499 5.52 4.22 8.74
C ILE A 499 6.81 3.72 8.11
N GLU A 500 6.81 2.47 7.66
CA GLU A 500 7.78 1.96 6.70
C GLU A 500 7.01 1.51 5.47
N ASN A 501 7.30 2.13 4.31
CA ASN A 501 6.56 1.82 3.09
C ASN A 501 7.44 1.95 1.83
N GLN A 502 7.33 0.98 0.93
CA GLN A 502 7.99 1.02 -0.38
C GLN A 502 7.63 2.26 -1.23
N TYR A 503 6.39 2.73 -1.11
CA TYR A 503 5.93 3.93 -1.80
C TYR A 503 5.27 4.88 -0.83
N PHE A 504 5.45 6.19 -1.08
CA PHE A 504 4.73 7.21 -0.36
C PHE A 504 4.29 8.34 -1.31
N LEU A 505 3.17 8.12 -1.97
CA LEU A 505 2.56 9.09 -2.88
C LEU A 505 1.05 8.99 -2.84
N GLY A 506 0.33 10.09 -3.05
CA GLY A 506 -1.13 10.06 -3.03
C GLY A 506 -1.79 11.39 -2.70
N SER A 507 -3.11 11.33 -2.50
CA SER A 507 -3.97 12.50 -2.28
C SER A 507 -3.78 13.58 -3.35
N SER A 508 -3.65 13.16 -4.62
CA SER A 508 -3.25 14.03 -5.72
C SER A 508 -4.17 15.22 -5.88
N TYR A 509 -5.47 15.07 -5.57
CA TYR A 509 -6.46 16.16 -5.61
C TYR A 509 -6.06 17.42 -4.84
N ALA A 510 -5.15 17.32 -3.86
CA ALA A 510 -4.66 18.43 -3.06
C ALA A 510 -3.24 18.91 -3.43
N TRP A 511 -2.61 18.34 -4.46
CA TRP A 511 -1.35 18.81 -4.99
C TRP A 511 -1.49 20.20 -5.64
N ASN A 512 -0.36 20.89 -5.81
CA ASN A 512 -0.34 22.22 -6.41
C ASN A 512 -0.79 22.19 -7.88
N GLN A 513 -1.83 22.97 -8.22
CA GLN A 513 -2.41 23.00 -9.57
C GLN A 513 -1.49 23.66 -10.62
N ASN A 514 -0.51 24.46 -10.19
CA ASN A 514 0.36 25.24 -11.09
C ASN A 514 1.75 24.62 -11.28
N ASP A 515 1.96 23.35 -10.89
CA ASP A 515 3.28 22.70 -10.90
C ASP A 515 3.47 21.75 -12.11
N GLY A 516 2.93 22.13 -13.29
CA GLY A 516 3.16 21.43 -14.56
C GLY A 516 2.36 20.13 -14.78
N VAL A 517 1.38 19.83 -13.94
CA VAL A 517 0.46 18.68 -14.08
C VAL A 517 -1.00 19.09 -13.92
N ALA A 518 -1.87 18.52 -14.74
CA ALA A 518 -3.31 18.59 -14.52
C ALA A 518 -3.66 17.59 -13.40
N VAL A 519 -3.81 18.08 -12.18
CA VAL A 519 -4.01 17.29 -10.96
C VAL A 519 -5.18 16.29 -11.09
N GLU A 520 -6.24 16.70 -11.77
CA GLU A 520 -7.44 15.91 -12.00
C GLU A 520 -7.19 14.70 -12.93
N SER A 521 -6.08 14.70 -13.68
CA SER A 521 -5.70 13.60 -14.57
C SER A 521 -4.86 12.51 -13.89
N ILE A 522 -4.31 12.81 -12.70
CA ILE A 522 -3.41 11.91 -11.96
C ILE A 522 -4.17 10.75 -11.33
N ASN A 523 -5.35 11.03 -10.74
CA ASN A 523 -6.22 10.03 -10.12
C ASN A 523 -5.57 9.20 -8.99
N ALA A 524 -4.61 9.76 -8.25
CA ALA A 524 -4.09 9.15 -7.01
C ALA A 524 -4.89 9.66 -5.81
N LEU A 525 -6.18 9.32 -5.77
CA LEU A 525 -7.20 9.93 -4.92
C LEU A 525 -7.26 9.41 -3.48
N HIS A 526 -6.49 8.38 -3.12
CA HIS A 526 -6.51 7.86 -1.76
C HIS A 526 -6.05 8.90 -0.73
N LEU A 527 -6.56 8.79 0.50
CA LEU A 527 -6.51 9.89 1.48
C LEU A 527 -5.29 9.87 2.42
N VAL A 528 -4.50 8.80 2.41
CA VAL A 528 -3.47 8.55 3.45
C VAL A 528 -2.53 9.74 3.68
N PRO A 529 -1.85 10.33 2.66
CA PRO A 529 -0.99 11.51 2.87
C PRO A 529 -1.72 12.74 3.41
N LYS A 530 -2.94 13.01 2.93
CA LYS A 530 -3.72 14.17 3.39
C LYS A 530 -4.25 13.98 4.81
N GLU A 531 -4.70 12.78 5.19
CA GLU A 531 -5.11 12.49 6.58
C GLU A 531 -3.95 12.69 7.56
N LEU A 532 -2.72 12.28 7.18
CA LEU A 532 -1.52 12.49 8.01
C LEU A 532 -1.24 13.97 8.23
N SER A 533 -1.21 14.77 7.15
CA SER A 533 -0.93 16.20 7.23
C SER A 533 -2.03 16.98 7.98
N LEU A 534 -3.30 16.65 7.76
CA LEU A 534 -4.42 17.23 8.53
C LEU A 534 -4.40 16.81 10.00
N LYS A 535 -4.01 15.56 10.31
CA LYS A 535 -3.80 15.13 11.69
C LYS A 535 -2.71 15.97 12.37
N ILE A 536 -1.56 16.16 11.72
CA ILE A 536 -0.49 17.02 12.25
C ILE A 536 -1.00 18.45 12.45
N ALA A 537 -1.63 19.04 11.43
CA ALA A 537 -2.18 20.40 11.49
C ALA A 537 -3.13 20.56 12.69
N SER A 538 -4.05 19.62 12.88
CA SER A 538 -4.98 19.65 14.03
C SER A 538 -4.28 19.60 15.39
N LYS A 539 -3.15 18.88 15.49
CA LYS A 539 -2.36 18.77 16.72
C LYS A 539 -1.57 20.07 16.97
N VAL A 540 -1.02 20.68 15.92
CA VAL A 540 -0.39 22.01 15.98
C VAL A 540 -1.40 23.06 16.44
N GLU A 541 -2.60 23.07 15.86
CA GLU A 541 -3.69 23.98 16.23
C GLU A 541 -4.09 23.81 17.70
N ALA A 542 -4.19 22.57 18.18
CA ALA A 542 -4.49 22.23 19.57
C ALA A 542 -3.33 22.52 20.55
N GLY A 543 -2.11 22.78 20.06
CA GLY A 543 -0.90 22.88 20.89
C GLY A 543 -0.49 21.55 21.51
N GLU A 544 -0.91 20.43 20.92
CA GLU A 544 -0.60 19.08 21.36
C GLU A 544 0.62 18.55 20.62
N ARG A 545 1.50 17.85 21.33
CA ARG A 545 2.68 17.26 20.71
C ARG A 545 2.30 16.02 19.91
N PHE A 546 2.75 15.98 18.64
CA PHE A 546 2.52 14.86 17.74
C PHE A 546 3.67 14.74 16.73
N ALA A 547 4.05 13.51 16.36
CA ALA A 547 5.11 13.26 15.39
C ALA A 547 4.72 12.19 14.37
N VAL A 548 5.12 12.39 13.12
CA VAL A 548 5.02 11.40 12.05
C VAL A 548 6.41 11.13 11.50
N TYR A 549 6.77 9.86 11.47
CA TYR A 549 8.03 9.34 10.97
C TYR A 549 7.74 8.44 9.78
N VAL A 550 8.39 8.68 8.64
CA VAL A 550 8.18 7.90 7.42
C VAL A 550 9.53 7.41 6.90
N VAL A 551 9.67 6.10 6.74
CA VAL A 551 10.83 5.45 6.12
C VAL A 551 10.38 4.91 4.75
N VAL A 552 11.05 5.37 3.70
CA VAL A 552 10.84 4.96 2.31
C VAL A 552 12.16 4.46 1.73
N PRO A 553 12.17 3.67 0.64
CA PRO A 553 13.43 3.36 -0.02
C PRO A 553 14.05 4.64 -0.59
N MET A 554 15.36 4.66 -0.82
CA MET A 554 16.03 5.84 -1.38
C MET A 554 15.42 6.20 -2.75
N TRP A 555 15.19 5.18 -3.57
CA TRP A 555 14.31 5.20 -4.73
C TRP A 555 13.57 3.85 -4.85
N PRO A 556 12.42 3.78 -5.54
CA PRO A 556 11.78 2.51 -5.86
C PRO A 556 12.67 1.61 -6.73
N GLU A 557 12.71 0.31 -6.41
CA GLU A 557 13.53 -0.69 -7.10
C GLU A 557 13.44 -0.62 -8.63
N GLY A 558 14.60 -0.68 -9.27
CA GLY A 558 14.75 -0.55 -10.71
C GLY A 558 15.83 0.47 -11.06
N VAL A 559 16.13 0.62 -12.36
CA VAL A 559 17.15 1.57 -12.80
C VAL A 559 16.70 2.99 -12.43
N PRO A 560 17.45 3.74 -11.61
CA PRO A 560 16.93 4.95 -10.99
C PRO A 560 16.72 6.11 -11.99
N GLU A 561 17.42 6.09 -13.13
CA GLU A 561 17.21 7.01 -14.26
C GLU A 561 16.01 6.66 -15.13
N SER A 562 15.40 5.49 -14.94
CA SER A 562 14.29 5.06 -15.78
C SER A 562 13.08 5.99 -15.67
N GLY A 563 12.28 6.03 -16.74
CA GLY A 563 11.12 6.91 -16.79
C GLY A 563 10.06 6.58 -15.73
N SER A 564 9.99 5.33 -15.29
CA SER A 564 9.08 4.86 -14.25
C SER A 564 9.54 5.30 -12.86
N VAL A 565 10.80 5.02 -12.48
CA VAL A 565 11.36 5.42 -11.18
C VAL A 565 11.34 6.95 -11.03
N GLN A 566 11.76 7.68 -12.08
CA GLN A 566 11.73 9.15 -12.05
C GLN A 566 10.31 9.73 -11.92
N ALA A 567 9.30 9.11 -12.55
CA ALA A 567 7.91 9.54 -12.39
C ALA A 567 7.41 9.32 -10.96
N ILE A 568 7.72 8.17 -10.37
CA ILE A 568 7.33 7.83 -8.99
C ILE A 568 7.98 8.79 -7.99
N LEU A 569 9.26 9.11 -8.16
CA LEU A 569 9.96 10.10 -7.33
C LEU A 569 9.32 11.50 -7.44
N ASP A 570 8.85 11.92 -8.62
CA ASP A 570 8.11 13.18 -8.77
C ASP A 570 6.75 13.14 -8.02
N TRP A 571 6.03 12.03 -8.06
CA TRP A 571 4.78 11.86 -7.30
C TRP A 571 5.01 11.87 -5.79
N GLN A 572 6.09 11.23 -5.32
CA GLN A 572 6.51 11.28 -3.92
C GLN A 572 6.86 12.71 -3.50
N ARG A 573 7.67 13.42 -4.29
CA ARG A 573 8.01 14.83 -4.05
C ARG A 573 6.77 15.72 -3.92
N ARG A 574 5.81 15.62 -4.86
CA ARG A 574 4.58 16.41 -4.83
C ARG A 574 3.73 16.11 -3.60
N THR A 575 3.70 14.86 -3.18
CA THR A 575 3.01 14.41 -1.97
C THR A 575 3.67 15.00 -0.72
N MET A 576 5.00 14.92 -0.62
CA MET A 576 5.76 15.55 0.47
C MET A 576 5.53 17.06 0.50
N GLU A 577 5.62 17.74 -0.64
CA GLU A 577 5.40 19.20 -0.75
C GLU A 577 4.00 19.61 -0.28
N MET A 578 2.96 18.86 -0.70
CA MET A 578 1.60 19.06 -0.20
C MET A 578 1.54 18.97 1.33
N MET A 579 2.12 17.91 1.91
CA MET A 579 2.06 17.68 3.36
C MET A 579 2.85 18.74 4.14
N TYR A 580 4.08 19.05 3.72
CA TYR A 580 4.90 20.06 4.38
C TYR A 580 4.30 21.46 4.27
N ARG A 581 3.60 21.78 3.17
CA ARG A 581 2.84 23.02 3.05
C ARG A 581 1.74 23.09 4.12
N ASP A 582 0.93 22.05 4.27
CA ASP A 582 -0.15 22.02 5.27
C ASP A 582 0.41 22.19 6.70
N VAL A 583 1.49 21.48 7.03
CA VAL A 583 2.16 21.58 8.34
C VAL A 583 2.73 22.98 8.57
N SER A 584 3.41 23.55 7.56
CA SER A 584 4.00 24.89 7.64
C SER A 584 2.94 25.97 7.84
N LEU A 585 1.81 25.86 7.11
CA LEU A 585 0.69 26.79 7.25
C LEU A 585 0.06 26.71 8.64
N ALA A 586 -0.11 25.50 9.20
CA ALA A 586 -0.63 25.34 10.57
C ALA A 586 0.31 25.96 11.62
N ILE A 587 1.63 25.76 11.50
CA ILE A 587 2.64 26.36 12.38
C ILE A 587 2.59 27.90 12.31
N GLN A 588 2.53 28.44 11.09
CA GLN A 588 2.43 29.88 10.85
C GLN A 588 1.14 30.47 11.40
N ALA A 589 -0.01 29.81 11.17
CA ALA A 589 -1.31 30.24 11.67
C ALA A 589 -1.37 30.24 13.20
N LYS A 590 -0.67 29.31 13.85
CA LYS A 590 -0.53 29.26 15.31
C LYS A 590 0.45 30.31 15.87
N GLY A 591 1.27 30.93 15.01
CA GLY A 591 2.24 31.96 15.38
C GLY A 591 3.51 31.43 16.03
N ILE A 592 3.85 30.14 15.85
CA ILE A 592 5.03 29.53 16.45
C ILE A 592 6.26 29.89 15.63
N GLN A 593 7.25 30.54 16.24
CA GLN A 593 8.48 30.99 15.59
C GLN A 593 9.63 29.98 15.73
N GLY A 594 10.51 29.91 14.73
CA GLY A 594 11.75 29.13 14.81
C GLY A 594 11.57 27.61 14.89
N VAL A 595 10.43 27.11 14.42
CA VAL A 595 10.12 25.67 14.40
C VAL A 595 10.31 25.11 13.00
N ASP A 596 11.06 24.02 12.92
CA ASP A 596 11.24 23.27 11.70
C ASP A 596 10.02 22.35 11.49
N PRO A 597 9.33 22.37 10.32
CA PRO A 597 8.27 21.41 10.02
C PRO A 597 8.69 19.94 10.21
N ARG A 598 9.99 19.65 10.09
CA ARG A 598 10.59 18.32 10.36
C ARG A 598 10.57 17.91 11.84
N ASP A 599 10.26 18.82 12.75
CA ASP A 599 9.95 18.49 14.14
C ASP A 599 8.58 17.76 14.27
N TYR A 600 7.72 17.82 13.24
CA TYR A 600 6.41 17.15 13.20
C TYR A 600 6.30 16.05 12.14
N LEU A 601 6.89 16.24 10.96
CA LEU A 601 6.86 15.29 9.85
C LEU A 601 8.27 15.06 9.34
N THR A 602 8.81 13.85 9.48
CA THR A 602 10.16 13.55 9.03
C THR A 602 10.19 12.32 8.11
N PHE A 603 11.03 12.40 7.08
CA PHE A 603 11.23 11.35 6.08
C PHE A 603 12.67 10.84 6.12
N PHE A 604 12.81 9.53 6.05
CA PHE A 604 14.07 8.81 6.04
C PHE A 604 14.13 7.79 4.90
N CYS A 605 15.33 7.36 4.58
CA CYS A 605 15.59 6.12 3.86
C CYS A 605 16.64 5.28 4.59
N LEU A 606 16.86 4.06 4.11
CA LEU A 606 17.87 3.16 4.67
C LEU A 606 19.05 2.98 3.71
N GLY A 607 20.24 2.80 4.27
CA GLY A 607 21.46 2.57 3.50
C GLY A 607 22.50 1.83 4.30
N ASN A 608 23.48 1.28 3.59
CA ASN A 608 24.64 0.66 4.20
C ASN A 608 25.91 1.08 3.47
N ARG A 609 27.04 0.98 4.16
CA ARG A 609 28.37 1.22 3.62
C ARG A 609 29.35 0.33 4.38
N GLU A 610 30.15 -0.46 3.67
CA GLU A 610 30.95 -1.53 4.30
C GLU A 610 32.43 -1.41 3.93
N ALA A 611 33.30 -1.47 4.94
CA ALA A 611 34.72 -1.66 4.74
C ALA A 611 34.98 -3.08 4.23
N PRO A 612 35.98 -3.26 3.34
CA PRO A 612 36.40 -4.59 2.92
C PRO A 612 36.77 -5.46 4.12
N SER A 613 36.23 -6.68 4.18
CA SER A 613 36.56 -7.65 5.24
C SER A 613 37.56 -8.72 4.76
N PRO A 614 38.45 -9.24 5.63
CA PRO A 614 39.28 -10.39 5.29
C PRO A 614 38.44 -11.59 4.83
N GLY A 615 38.81 -12.17 3.68
CA GLY A 615 38.06 -13.31 3.11
C GLY A 615 36.75 -12.93 2.42
N GLU A 616 36.48 -11.64 2.21
CA GLU A 616 35.34 -11.20 1.38
C GLU A 616 35.42 -11.81 -0.03
N TYR A 617 34.24 -12.10 -0.59
CA TYR A 617 34.12 -12.67 -1.94
C TYR A 617 34.80 -11.77 -2.98
N VAL A 618 35.71 -12.35 -3.76
CA VAL A 618 36.37 -11.67 -4.88
C VAL A 618 35.68 -12.08 -6.17
N PRO A 619 35.01 -11.16 -6.87
CA PRO A 619 34.34 -11.48 -8.13
C PRO A 619 35.36 -11.78 -9.25
N PRO A 620 35.10 -12.77 -10.12
CA PRO A 620 35.96 -13.07 -11.27
C PRO A 620 35.92 -12.00 -12.38
N GLU A 621 34.89 -11.16 -12.40
CA GLU A 621 34.69 -10.08 -13.36
C GLU A 621 34.48 -8.74 -12.64
N ARG A 622 34.49 -7.65 -13.40
CA ARG A 622 34.19 -6.31 -12.91
C ARG A 622 32.99 -5.71 -13.65
N PRO A 623 32.28 -4.74 -13.04
CA PRO A 623 31.33 -3.90 -13.75
C PRO A 623 31.99 -3.18 -14.94
N GLU A 624 31.18 -2.75 -15.90
CA GLU A 624 31.68 -1.92 -17.00
C GLU A 624 32.12 -0.55 -16.47
N PRO A 625 33.19 0.06 -17.03
CA PRO A 625 33.64 1.38 -16.62
C PRO A 625 32.57 2.46 -16.75
N ASP A 626 32.64 3.49 -15.90
CA ASP A 626 31.77 4.67 -15.90
C ASP A 626 30.27 4.37 -15.69
N THR A 627 29.96 3.21 -15.12
CA THR A 627 28.58 2.81 -14.75
C THR A 627 28.27 3.09 -13.28
N ASP A 628 26.99 3.21 -12.98
CA ASP A 628 26.46 3.29 -11.61
C ASP A 628 26.90 2.09 -10.77
N TYR A 629 26.94 0.92 -11.40
CA TYR A 629 27.39 -0.32 -10.76
C TYR A 629 28.85 -0.23 -10.32
N GLU A 630 29.73 0.23 -11.20
CA GLU A 630 31.14 0.43 -10.87
C GLU A 630 31.29 1.45 -9.73
N ARG A 631 30.62 2.59 -9.82
CA ARG A 631 30.72 3.65 -8.80
C ARG A 631 30.25 3.18 -7.44
N ALA A 632 29.09 2.51 -7.36
CA ALA A 632 28.59 1.94 -6.10
C ALA A 632 29.51 0.86 -5.52
N GLN A 633 30.07 -0.01 -6.39
CA GLN A 633 31.05 -1.02 -5.99
C GLN A 633 32.33 -0.39 -5.40
N GLN A 634 32.86 0.66 -6.03
CA GLN A 634 34.05 1.38 -5.58
C GLN A 634 33.78 2.20 -4.31
N ALA A 635 32.63 2.88 -4.24
CA ALA A 635 32.22 3.69 -3.10
C ALA A 635 31.79 2.86 -1.88
N ARG A 636 31.57 1.55 -2.08
CA ARG A 636 31.26 0.55 -1.06
C ARG A 636 29.93 0.78 -0.35
N ARG A 637 28.97 1.39 -1.04
CA ARG A 637 27.69 1.82 -0.48
C ARG A 637 26.53 1.47 -1.40
N PHE A 638 25.36 1.23 -0.80
CA PHE A 638 24.10 1.13 -1.53
C PHE A 638 22.93 1.34 -0.56
N MET A 639 21.74 1.61 -1.09
CA MET A 639 20.54 1.64 -0.27
C MET A 639 20.25 0.25 0.31
N ILE A 640 19.62 0.21 1.48
CA ILE A 640 18.88 -0.95 1.94
C ILE A 640 17.45 -0.74 1.44
N TYR A 641 16.93 -1.69 0.67
CA TYR A 641 15.64 -1.51 0.05
C TYR A 641 14.51 -1.72 1.05
N VAL A 642 13.76 -0.65 1.32
CA VAL A 642 12.59 -0.67 2.20
C VAL A 642 11.41 -1.21 1.41
N HIS A 643 11.17 -2.51 1.54
CA HIS A 643 10.01 -3.17 0.95
C HIS A 643 8.85 -3.34 1.94
N ALA A 644 9.04 -3.01 3.22
CA ALA A 644 7.98 -3.04 4.23
C ALA A 644 6.70 -2.30 3.78
N LYS A 645 5.55 -2.73 4.30
CA LYS A 645 4.26 -2.02 4.22
C LYS A 645 3.56 -2.02 5.57
N THR A 646 4.14 -1.25 6.49
CA THR A 646 3.77 -1.27 7.91
C THR A 646 3.50 0.13 8.43
N MET A 647 2.51 0.26 9.32
CA MET A 647 2.25 1.48 10.08
C MET A 647 1.99 1.15 11.55
N ILE A 648 2.71 1.82 12.44
CA ILE A 648 2.56 1.73 13.90
C ILE A 648 2.00 3.04 14.41
N VAL A 649 0.97 2.97 15.25
CA VAL A 649 0.30 4.14 15.84
C VAL A 649 0.34 4.01 17.36
N ASP A 650 0.89 5.05 18.00
CA ASP A 650 0.91 5.22 19.46
C ASP A 650 1.49 4.05 20.28
N ASP A 651 2.38 3.24 19.67
CA ASP A 651 2.93 1.99 20.23
C ASP A 651 1.86 0.93 20.60
N GLU A 652 0.59 1.13 20.22
CA GLU A 652 -0.54 0.27 20.63
C GLU A 652 -1.21 -0.45 19.46
N TYR A 653 -1.17 0.10 18.25
CA TYR A 653 -1.80 -0.48 17.07
C TYR A 653 -0.79 -0.60 15.92
N ILE A 654 -0.88 -1.69 15.17
CA ILE A 654 -0.04 -1.94 14.00
C ILE A 654 -0.88 -2.40 12.81
N ILE A 655 -0.53 -1.94 11.61
CA ILE A 655 -0.95 -2.51 10.34
C ILE A 655 0.27 -3.16 9.69
N VAL A 656 0.15 -4.41 9.23
CA VAL A 656 1.15 -5.11 8.40
C VAL A 656 0.43 -5.75 7.24
N GLY A 657 0.98 -5.63 6.03
CA GLY A 657 0.38 -6.26 4.85
C GLY A 657 1.23 -6.11 3.59
N SER A 658 0.58 -6.23 2.44
CA SER A 658 1.21 -6.09 1.12
C SER A 658 0.99 -4.70 0.49
N ALA A 659 0.06 -3.90 1.04
CA ALA A 659 -0.41 -2.66 0.42
C ALA A 659 0.53 -1.48 0.62
N ASN A 660 1.03 -0.96 -0.50
CA ASN A 660 1.84 0.25 -0.54
C ASN A 660 1.00 1.53 -0.32
N ILE A 661 1.62 2.63 0.12
CA ILE A 661 0.97 3.95 0.15
C ILE A 661 1.10 4.58 -1.24
N ASN A 662 0.30 4.03 -2.15
CA ASN A 662 0.05 4.52 -3.50
C ASN A 662 -1.39 4.16 -3.89
N GLN A 663 -1.88 4.70 -5.01
CA GLN A 663 -3.20 4.40 -5.52
C GLN A 663 -3.30 2.95 -5.99
N ARG A 664 -2.26 2.38 -6.62
CA ARG A 664 -2.25 0.96 -7.03
C ARG A 664 -2.72 0.00 -5.93
N SER A 665 -2.25 0.19 -4.70
CA SER A 665 -2.62 -0.66 -3.56
C SER A 665 -3.85 -0.16 -2.81
N MET A 666 -4.09 1.16 -2.72
CA MET A 666 -5.16 1.73 -1.88
C MET A 666 -6.53 1.83 -2.57
N ASP A 667 -6.59 1.62 -3.89
CA ASP A 667 -7.81 1.82 -4.71
C ASP A 667 -8.89 0.76 -4.46
N GLY A 668 -8.48 -0.51 -4.32
CA GLY A 668 -9.37 -1.67 -4.26
C GLY A 668 -9.62 -2.33 -5.63
N GLY A 669 -9.76 -1.55 -6.71
CA GLY A 669 -10.01 -2.03 -8.07
C GLY A 669 -8.76 -2.19 -8.94
N ARG A 670 -7.57 -1.86 -8.41
CA ARG A 670 -6.26 -1.95 -9.08
C ARG A 670 -5.55 -3.27 -8.73
N ASP A 671 -4.45 -3.24 -7.96
CA ASP A 671 -3.81 -4.47 -7.49
C ASP A 671 -4.63 -5.09 -6.36
N THR A 672 -4.58 -6.43 -6.23
CA THR A 672 -5.17 -7.08 -5.05
C THR A 672 -4.18 -7.12 -3.91
N GLU A 673 -4.58 -6.67 -2.72
CA GLU A 673 -3.74 -6.56 -1.53
C GLU A 673 -4.43 -7.18 -0.30
N ILE A 674 -3.65 -7.49 0.73
CA ILE A 674 -4.14 -7.93 2.03
C ILE A 674 -3.31 -7.30 3.15
N ALA A 675 -3.96 -6.97 4.26
CA ALA A 675 -3.30 -6.51 5.47
C ALA A 675 -4.04 -7.01 6.71
N MET A 676 -3.35 -7.07 7.83
CA MET A 676 -3.97 -7.14 9.15
C MET A 676 -3.78 -5.81 9.85
N GLY A 677 -4.74 -5.44 10.70
CA GLY A 677 -4.52 -4.45 11.73
C GLY A 677 -4.82 -5.04 13.10
N ALA A 678 -3.93 -4.81 14.05
CA ALA A 678 -3.94 -5.52 15.32
C ALA A 678 -3.49 -4.65 16.50
N TYR A 679 -3.98 -5.01 17.69
CA TYR A 679 -3.52 -4.48 18.97
C TYR A 679 -3.70 -5.51 20.07
N GLN A 680 -2.97 -5.33 21.17
CA GLN A 680 -3.19 -6.10 22.40
C GLN A 680 -4.08 -5.29 23.36
N PRO A 681 -5.31 -5.75 23.68
CA PRO A 681 -6.24 -5.00 24.52
C PRO A 681 -5.68 -4.64 25.90
N SER A 682 -4.85 -5.50 26.49
CA SER A 682 -4.21 -5.28 27.80
C SER A 682 -3.05 -4.26 27.77
N HIS A 683 -2.61 -3.83 26.58
CA HIS A 683 -1.41 -3.01 26.38
C HIS A 683 -1.69 -1.71 25.61
N VAL A 684 -2.94 -1.25 25.56
CA VAL A 684 -3.29 0.05 24.96
C VAL A 684 -2.77 1.22 25.78
N ALA A 685 -2.44 2.32 25.09
CA ALA A 685 -1.94 3.55 25.68
C ALA A 685 -3.10 4.37 26.26
N THR A 686 -3.05 4.65 27.55
CA THR A 686 -3.99 5.55 28.24
C THR A 686 -3.30 6.88 28.57
N ARG A 687 -4.06 7.87 29.04
CA ARG A 687 -3.51 9.17 29.44
C ARG A 687 -2.35 9.08 30.45
N ASN A 688 -2.35 8.06 31.31
CA ASN A 688 -1.38 7.92 32.41
C ASN A 688 -0.42 6.74 32.24
N ARG A 689 -0.61 5.90 31.21
CA ARG A 689 0.19 4.68 31.01
C ARG A 689 0.45 4.49 29.52
N PRO A 690 1.73 4.50 29.08
CA PRO A 690 2.05 4.23 27.69
C PRO A 690 1.85 2.75 27.35
N ALA A 691 1.65 2.46 26.07
CA ALA A 691 1.68 1.10 25.56
C ALA A 691 3.10 0.52 25.65
N ARG A 692 3.20 -0.71 26.17
CA ARG A 692 4.46 -1.45 26.38
C ARG A 692 4.29 -2.93 26.05
N GLY A 693 3.43 -3.23 25.07
CA GLY A 693 3.24 -4.59 24.56
C GLY A 693 4.22 -4.94 23.43
N GLU A 694 3.92 -5.99 22.70
CA GLU A 694 4.70 -6.48 21.56
C GLU A 694 4.82 -5.44 20.43
N VAL A 695 3.80 -4.59 20.20
CA VAL A 695 3.87 -3.49 19.20
C VAL A 695 4.97 -2.48 19.56
N HIS A 696 5.04 -2.11 20.85
CA HIS A 696 6.12 -1.27 21.37
C HIS A 696 7.48 -1.97 21.24
N GLY A 697 7.57 -3.24 21.64
CA GLY A 697 8.79 -4.05 21.54
C GLY A 697 9.34 -4.09 20.11
N PHE A 698 8.47 -4.40 19.15
CA PHE A 698 8.78 -4.44 17.73
C PHE A 698 9.25 -3.10 17.19
N ARG A 699 8.53 -2.00 17.50
CA ARG A 699 8.92 -0.65 17.06
C ARG A 699 10.27 -0.22 17.61
N VAL A 700 10.57 -0.52 18.88
CA VAL A 700 11.90 -0.24 19.45
C VAL A 700 12.97 -1.11 18.79
N ALA A 701 12.69 -2.38 18.49
CA ALA A 701 13.64 -3.27 17.81
C ALA A 701 13.99 -2.77 16.39
N LEU A 702 13.00 -2.36 15.60
CA LEU A 702 13.22 -1.70 14.30
C LEU A 702 14.08 -0.45 14.44
N TRP A 703 13.78 0.41 15.41
CA TRP A 703 14.60 1.61 15.65
C TRP A 703 16.03 1.26 16.09
N GLN A 704 16.23 0.16 16.82
CA GLN A 704 17.54 -0.28 17.25
C GLN A 704 18.40 -0.81 16.09
N GLU A 705 17.77 -1.51 15.15
CA GLU A 705 18.37 -1.89 13.87
C GLU A 705 18.76 -0.64 13.07
N HIS A 706 17.77 0.23 12.79
CA HIS A 706 17.96 1.39 11.93
C HIS A 706 18.96 2.41 12.48
N LEU A 707 18.97 2.67 13.78
CA LEU A 707 19.94 3.59 14.36
C LEU A 707 21.31 2.94 14.58
N GLY A 708 21.39 1.62 14.59
CA GLY A 708 22.57 0.88 15.03
C GLY A 708 22.81 0.96 16.54
N GLN A 709 23.71 0.10 17.03
CA GLN A 709 23.86 -0.17 18.47
C GLN A 709 24.28 1.07 19.28
N ALA A 710 25.29 1.82 18.80
CA ALA A 710 25.85 2.96 19.52
C ALA A 710 24.86 4.12 19.62
N ALA A 711 24.22 4.50 18.51
CA ALA A 711 23.26 5.61 18.50
C ALA A 711 21.99 5.26 19.27
N SER A 712 21.54 4.00 19.21
CA SER A 712 20.42 3.50 20.01
C SER A 712 20.70 3.56 21.50
N ALA A 713 21.88 3.08 21.93
CA ALA A 713 22.29 3.15 23.33
C ALA A 713 22.38 4.61 23.82
N ALA A 714 22.91 5.51 22.99
CA ALA A 714 22.98 6.93 23.30
C ALA A 714 21.60 7.62 23.34
N ALA A 715 20.63 7.17 22.53
CA ALA A 715 19.27 7.69 22.55
C ALA A 715 18.49 7.23 23.81
N GLY A 716 18.72 6.01 24.28
CA GLY A 716 18.15 5.48 25.53
C GLY A 716 16.63 5.69 25.62
N ASP A 717 16.19 6.32 26.71
CA ASP A 717 14.77 6.58 27.00
C ASP A 717 14.06 7.51 26.00
N LEU A 718 14.79 8.17 25.08
CA LEU A 718 14.15 8.92 24.00
C LEU A 718 13.39 7.98 23.07
N LEU A 719 13.91 6.78 22.81
CA LEU A 719 13.24 5.76 21.98
C LEU A 719 11.92 5.28 22.59
N LEU A 720 11.68 5.56 23.88
CA LEU A 720 10.44 5.21 24.58
C LEU A 720 9.38 6.33 24.52
N ARG A 721 9.74 7.49 23.96
CA ARG A 721 8.90 8.69 23.84
C ARG A 721 8.94 9.27 22.42
N PRO A 722 8.44 8.55 21.40
CA PRO A 722 8.50 8.98 20.00
C PRO A 722 7.81 10.32 19.75
N SER A 723 6.73 10.63 20.45
CA SER A 723 6.08 11.93 20.29
C SER A 723 6.96 13.08 20.79
N SER A 724 7.93 12.88 21.68
CA SER A 724 8.71 14.00 22.25
C SER A 724 9.56 14.73 21.20
N LEU A 725 9.68 16.06 21.34
CA LEU A 725 10.53 16.87 20.47
C LEU A 725 12.00 16.42 20.52
N ALA A 726 12.49 16.06 21.72
CA ALA A 726 13.83 15.54 21.91
C ALA A 726 14.08 14.25 21.14
N CYS A 727 13.09 13.34 21.09
CA CYS A 727 13.19 12.13 20.29
C CYS A 727 13.27 12.45 18.80
N VAL A 728 12.33 13.26 18.25
CA VAL A 728 12.35 13.63 16.83
C VAL A 728 13.68 14.27 16.43
N ARG A 729 14.16 15.25 17.20
CA ARG A 729 15.44 15.91 16.90
C ARG A 729 16.62 14.97 16.98
N ARG A 730 16.62 14.02 17.93
CA ARG A 730 17.66 12.99 18.02
C ARG A 730 17.65 12.06 16.81
N MET A 731 16.47 11.60 16.38
CA MET A 731 16.33 10.77 15.19
C MET A 731 16.83 11.51 13.94
N ASN A 732 16.37 12.75 13.74
CA ASN A 732 16.80 13.60 12.62
C ASN A 732 18.31 13.86 12.63
N GLN A 733 18.90 14.11 13.80
CA GLN A 733 20.33 14.34 13.93
C GLN A 733 21.15 13.11 13.55
N VAL A 734 20.79 11.93 14.08
CA VAL A 734 21.50 10.67 13.75
C VAL A 734 21.33 10.36 12.27
N ALA A 735 20.13 10.51 11.73
CA ALA A 735 19.85 10.25 10.33
C ALA A 735 20.63 11.19 9.39
N GLN A 736 20.81 12.47 9.77
CA GLN A 736 21.66 13.39 9.02
C GLN A 736 23.13 12.97 9.08
N GLN A 737 23.64 12.58 10.26
CA GLN A 737 25.01 12.10 10.41
C GLN A 737 25.30 10.86 9.55
N HIS A 738 24.38 9.90 9.53
CA HIS A 738 24.50 8.72 8.68
C HIS A 738 24.44 9.09 7.19
N TRP A 739 23.54 10.00 6.78
CA TRP A 739 23.53 10.51 5.42
C TRP A 739 24.87 11.14 5.03
N ASP A 740 25.44 11.99 5.88
CA ASP A 740 26.70 12.67 5.61
C ASP A 740 27.86 11.66 5.43
N MET A 741 27.90 10.61 6.26
CA MET A 741 28.86 9.50 6.13
C MET A 741 28.62 8.64 4.89
N PHE A 742 27.36 8.35 4.56
CA PHE A 742 26.98 7.57 3.40
C PHE A 742 27.35 8.31 2.11
N ALA A 743 26.99 9.59 2.01
CA ALA A 743 27.18 10.43 0.83
C ALA A 743 28.62 10.92 0.64
N SER A 744 29.47 10.90 1.67
CA SER A 744 30.87 11.36 1.57
C SER A 744 31.69 10.59 0.53
N ASP A 745 32.46 11.30 -0.28
CA ASP A 745 33.44 10.70 -1.19
C ASP A 745 34.61 10.04 -0.44
N THR A 746 34.85 10.46 0.82
CA THR A 746 35.86 9.83 1.68
C THR A 746 35.24 8.67 2.45
N PHE A 747 35.84 7.49 2.35
CA PHE A 747 35.41 6.33 3.14
C PHE A 747 35.85 6.49 4.60
N GLN A 748 34.89 6.50 5.53
CA GLN A 748 35.12 6.75 6.97
C GLN A 748 34.92 5.50 7.85
N GLY A 749 34.78 4.32 7.24
CA GLY A 749 34.46 3.07 7.93
C GLY A 749 33.06 2.58 7.58
N ASP A 750 32.66 1.48 8.24
CA ASP A 750 31.30 0.97 8.17
C ASP A 750 30.29 2.04 8.59
N LEU A 751 29.12 2.06 7.97
CA LEU A 751 28.03 2.90 8.44
C LEU A 751 27.56 2.40 9.81
N PRO A 752 27.51 3.24 10.86
CA PRO A 752 27.25 2.79 12.23
C PRO A 752 25.79 2.40 12.49
N GLY A 753 24.89 2.75 11.57
CA GLY A 753 23.48 2.39 11.53
C GLY A 753 22.90 2.74 10.15
N HIS A 754 21.67 2.32 9.87
CA HIS A 754 21.09 2.34 8.53
C HIS A 754 20.20 3.55 8.22
N LEU A 755 19.62 4.18 9.25
CA LEU A 755 18.68 5.28 9.10
C LEU A 755 19.38 6.52 8.56
N MET A 756 18.95 7.03 7.42
CA MET A 756 19.46 8.24 6.80
C MET A 756 18.35 9.26 6.58
N ALA A 757 18.66 10.54 6.72
CA ALA A 757 17.75 11.59 6.32
C ALA A 757 17.41 11.41 4.83
N TYR A 758 16.13 11.41 4.47
CA TYR A 758 15.78 11.38 3.05
C TYR A 758 16.38 12.62 2.38
N PRO A 759 17.01 12.53 1.19
CA PRO A 759 17.94 13.56 0.72
C PRO A 759 17.29 14.83 0.14
N ILE A 760 16.39 15.44 0.91
CA ILE A 760 15.58 16.59 0.57
C ILE A 760 15.73 17.73 1.58
N VAL A 761 15.59 18.95 1.09
CA VAL A 761 15.48 20.18 1.87
C VAL A 761 14.03 20.64 1.84
N VAL A 762 13.49 20.95 3.01
CA VAL A 762 12.19 21.60 3.18
C VAL A 762 12.42 23.10 3.26
N GLY A 763 12.06 23.82 2.20
CA GLY A 763 12.12 25.28 2.13
C GLY A 763 10.83 25.96 2.61
N ASP A 764 10.77 27.27 2.40
CA ASP A 764 9.62 28.09 2.77
C ASP A 764 8.31 27.54 2.19
N GLN A 765 7.25 27.59 3.00
CA GLN A 765 5.90 27.11 2.64
C GLN A 765 5.86 25.63 2.19
N GLY A 766 6.84 24.82 2.59
CA GLY A 766 6.90 23.38 2.33
C GLY A 766 7.49 22.98 0.98
N LYS A 767 8.07 23.91 0.21
CA LYS A 767 8.72 23.61 -1.08
C LYS A 767 9.86 22.59 -0.88
N ILE A 768 9.92 21.57 -1.74
CA ILE A 768 10.95 20.54 -1.68
C ILE A 768 12.05 20.75 -2.73
N THR A 769 13.31 20.70 -2.30
CA THR A 769 14.50 20.57 -3.17
C THR A 769 15.37 19.41 -2.69
N GLY A 770 16.41 19.01 -3.43
CA GLY A 770 17.36 17.97 -2.99
C GLY A 770 18.53 18.54 -2.18
N PHE A 771 19.15 17.74 -1.30
CA PHE A 771 20.50 18.04 -0.76
C PHE A 771 21.54 18.06 -1.88
N THR A 772 21.35 17.15 -2.83
CA THR A 772 22.12 16.99 -4.06
C THR A 772 21.15 16.98 -5.25
N SER A 773 21.65 17.20 -6.46
CA SER A 773 20.84 17.05 -7.68
C SER A 773 20.51 15.59 -7.98
N GLU A 774 21.47 14.70 -7.72
CA GLU A 774 21.44 13.28 -8.07
C GLU A 774 21.72 12.41 -6.85
N PHE A 775 21.24 11.17 -6.84
CA PHE A 775 21.61 10.22 -5.79
C PHE A 775 23.09 9.84 -5.90
N PRO A 776 23.78 9.57 -4.77
CA PRO A 776 25.18 9.15 -4.79
C PRO A 776 25.39 7.96 -5.74
N ASP A 777 26.46 8.03 -6.53
CA ASP A 777 26.87 7.03 -7.54
C ASP A 777 25.98 6.92 -8.79
N THR A 778 24.89 7.69 -8.88
CA THR A 778 23.95 7.66 -10.02
C THR A 778 23.97 8.93 -10.85
N LYS A 779 23.19 8.96 -11.94
CA LYS A 779 22.79 10.20 -12.65
C LYS A 779 21.29 10.49 -12.45
N ALA A 780 20.65 9.79 -11.53
CA ALA A 780 19.24 9.85 -11.27
C ALA A 780 18.91 11.02 -10.35
N LYS A 781 17.94 11.85 -10.75
CA LYS A 781 17.54 13.00 -9.95
C LYS A 781 16.82 12.57 -8.68
N VAL A 782 17.20 13.17 -7.55
CA VAL A 782 16.56 12.91 -6.25
C VAL A 782 15.08 13.30 -6.25
N ILE A 783 14.77 14.44 -6.87
CA ILE A 783 13.42 15.00 -6.94
C ILE A 783 12.52 14.36 -8.01
N GLY A 784 13.06 13.39 -8.77
CA GLY A 784 12.38 12.75 -9.88
C GLY A 784 12.17 13.65 -11.09
N GLY A 785 11.34 13.15 -12.01
CA GLY A 785 10.95 13.86 -13.22
C GLY A 785 9.65 13.30 -13.79
N LYS A 786 8.73 14.19 -14.13
CA LYS A 786 7.48 13.81 -14.79
C LYS A 786 7.77 13.06 -16.10
N SER A 787 7.21 11.86 -16.24
CA SER A 787 7.25 11.14 -17.51
C SER A 787 6.27 11.75 -18.53
N ASN A 788 6.73 11.91 -19.77
CA ASN A 788 5.89 12.31 -20.91
C ASN A 788 5.30 11.10 -21.65
N VAL A 789 5.69 9.87 -21.28
CA VAL A 789 5.33 8.64 -21.98
C VAL A 789 4.45 7.75 -21.10
N LEU A 790 4.77 7.63 -19.81
CA LEU A 790 4.04 6.76 -18.89
C LEU A 790 2.81 7.47 -18.33
N PRO A 791 1.59 6.95 -18.53
CA PRO A 791 0.40 7.52 -17.92
C PRO A 791 0.42 7.33 -16.39
N PRO A 792 -0.14 8.29 -15.61
CA PRO A 792 -0.15 8.21 -14.14
C PRO A 792 -0.75 6.92 -13.59
N ILE A 793 -1.74 6.33 -14.25
CA ILE A 793 -2.38 5.07 -13.81
C ILE A 793 -1.40 3.91 -13.60
N LEU A 794 -0.23 3.93 -14.25
CA LEU A 794 0.80 2.90 -14.11
C LEU A 794 1.79 3.19 -12.96
N THR A 795 2.00 4.47 -12.65
CA THR A 795 3.04 4.96 -11.73
C THR A 795 2.47 5.56 -10.45
N THR A 796 1.14 5.50 -10.27
CA THR A 796 0.42 6.03 -9.09
C THR A 796 -0.23 4.96 -8.26
#